data_AF-A0A1G8UUL1-F1
#
_entry.id   AF-A0A1G8UUL1-F1
#
_cell.length_a   1.000
_cell.length_b   1.000
_cell.length_c   1.000
_cell.angle_alpha   90.00
_cell.angle_beta   90.00
_cell.angle_gamma   90.00
#
_symmetry.space_group_name_H-M   'P 1'
#
loop_
_entity.id
_entity.type
_entity.pdbx_description
1 polymer ?
#
loop_
_entity_poly.entity_id
_entity_poly.type
_entity_poly.pdbx_seq_one_letter_code
_entity_poly.pdbx_strand_id
1 'polypeptide(L)'
;MANIKKTHKMFLGTIRILSLMLIILIATPNTYAHIHDGEAHANQQASYTCPMHPEIHSDKPGNCPKCGMKLVPEKKKASAKKPAVTQKAPVKQTPKKVIKKTETQTQSPSNAQAKDLYTCPMHPDVHSDKPGNCPKCGMKLVEESPKKSIDYKENASATYTCPMHPEVISDKPGNCPKCGMKLEKKESTPIDHSEHGEHSNMDMGDNSDLMANFKTAKKNLGTIKTITSKEPPRTVRYDLHIRDTVVMYGNKKKRAIAVNGQIPMPTLTFTEGDTAEIHVYNHLNEQTSLHWHGLFLPNSEDGVPFLTQMPIEPGAEYLYKFPIVQHGTHWYHSHSGLQEQIGMYGMFVMNKRTEWDIPTVPILLSEWTDMKPEEVHRRLKNANDWFAIKKGTTQSYSEAIASGHFGTKLTNEWKRMTAMDVSDVYYEKFLVNGKNQDEHPQFKAGDKVRLRIANGGASTNFWLNYAGGKITVVATDGNDVEPVEVDRLLIAVSETYDVVVTLPDNKSYEFLVTPEDRTKSASLWLGTGEKVSANKLPRLKYFEGMKMMNEMMDMQGNMIEMDGMKMQNQIMDMNTVMYPEITGYDKKPQNAEKKNEDMHTGHDMSAADIVTLNYEMLRAPKKTNLPDGPWRELRFELTGNMNRYVWSLDNKVVSETDKIMIKKGENLRIIMYNNSMMRHPMHLHGHDFRVVNSQGDYSPMKNIIDIMPMERDTIEFAATEPGGDWFFHCHILYHMMSGMGRVFSYEDSPANPEITDVKVARRGLNSDDREFHLMAENDFATNGNDGMAMLANTRWNITSEWRLGYNDMHGYESETHIGRYIGRMQWFMPFVGFDYRYRKMGHEESEKNLFGQVNTKDKRAQFSIGAAYTLPMLVTFQGEVYHDGNVRFQLMREDIPISSRIRAGFMINTDREYMADLRYILAKNFSTRVHYDSDMGFGVGLMLNY
;
A
#
# COMPACT_ATOMS: atom_id res chain seq x y z
N MET A 1 40.78 37.47 -32.93
CA MET A 1 39.83 36.99 -33.96
C MET A 1 39.93 35.48 -34.30
N ALA A 2 41.00 34.75 -33.94
CA ALA A 2 41.09 33.30 -34.20
C ALA A 2 40.30 32.40 -33.23
N ASN A 3 40.04 32.84 -31.98
CA ASN A 3 39.30 32.05 -30.99
C ASN A 3 37.78 32.03 -31.18
N ILE A 4 37.19 33.02 -31.87
CA ILE A 4 35.73 33.10 -32.12
C ILE A 4 35.32 32.11 -33.23
N LYS A 5 36.20 31.82 -34.19
CA LYS A 5 35.94 30.83 -35.25
C LYS A 5 36.01 29.38 -34.76
N LYS A 6 36.68 29.10 -33.64
CA LYS A 6 36.84 27.75 -33.08
C LYS A 6 35.62 27.34 -32.24
N THR A 7 35.06 28.26 -31.47
CA THR A 7 33.79 28.08 -30.73
C THR A 7 32.58 27.97 -31.67
N HIS A 8 32.56 28.72 -32.78
CA HIS A 8 31.48 28.60 -33.76
C HIS A 8 31.48 27.24 -34.50
N LYS A 9 32.66 26.68 -34.81
CA LYS A 9 32.78 25.34 -35.41
C LYS A 9 32.38 24.21 -34.46
N MET A 10 32.62 24.37 -33.15
CA MET A 10 32.17 23.40 -32.14
C MET A 10 30.65 23.43 -31.95
N PHE A 11 30.05 24.63 -31.95
CA PHE A 11 28.60 24.82 -31.81
C PHE A 11 27.79 24.30 -33.01
N LEU A 12 28.32 24.48 -34.24
CA LEU A 12 27.75 23.85 -35.44
C LEU A 12 27.93 22.32 -35.49
N GLY A 13 28.96 21.79 -34.80
CA GLY A 13 29.19 20.36 -34.66
C GLY A 13 28.16 19.67 -33.76
N THR A 14 27.81 20.30 -32.64
CA THR A 14 26.75 19.82 -31.72
C THR A 14 25.36 19.90 -32.34
N ILE A 15 25.05 20.97 -33.09
CA ILE A 15 23.78 21.11 -33.82
C ILE A 15 23.64 20.01 -34.88
N ARG A 16 24.72 19.67 -35.61
CA ARG A 16 24.68 18.56 -36.59
C ARG A 16 24.47 17.19 -35.96
N ILE A 17 24.96 16.94 -34.74
CA ILE A 17 24.75 15.67 -34.03
C ILE A 17 23.30 15.56 -33.52
N LEU A 18 22.74 16.66 -33.02
CA LEU A 18 21.33 16.77 -32.63
C LEU A 18 20.37 16.61 -33.83
N SER A 19 20.70 17.20 -34.98
CA SER A 19 19.93 16.99 -36.21
C SER A 19 20.06 15.56 -36.76
N LEU A 20 21.21 14.89 -36.59
CA LEU A 20 21.39 13.49 -37.00
C LEU A 20 20.58 12.52 -36.13
N MET A 21 20.50 12.77 -34.82
CA MET A 21 19.63 11.97 -33.92
C MET A 21 18.15 12.17 -34.23
N LEU A 22 17.74 13.39 -34.62
CA LEU A 22 16.36 13.67 -35.03
C LEU A 22 16.01 13.01 -36.37
N ILE A 23 16.96 12.89 -37.31
CA ILE A 23 16.75 12.20 -38.60
C ILE A 23 16.72 10.67 -38.44
N ILE A 24 17.50 10.10 -37.52
CA ILE A 24 17.47 8.65 -37.22
C ILE A 24 16.12 8.23 -36.58
N LEU A 25 15.45 9.14 -35.86
CA LEU A 25 14.10 8.90 -35.32
C LEU A 25 12.97 8.97 -36.37
N ILE A 26 13.21 9.56 -37.54
CA ILE A 26 12.17 9.82 -38.56
C ILE A 26 12.31 8.91 -39.80
N ALA A 27 13.46 8.24 -39.99
CA ALA A 27 13.73 7.43 -41.17
C ALA A 27 13.87 5.92 -40.87
N THR A 28 12.77 5.24 -40.56
CA THR A 28 12.51 3.87 -41.07
C THR A 28 11.00 3.69 -41.25
N PRO A 29 10.55 3.51 -42.50
CA PRO A 29 9.96 2.21 -42.77
C PRO A 29 10.38 1.62 -44.14
N ASN A 30 10.20 0.30 -44.21
CA ASN A 30 10.14 -0.59 -45.38
C ASN A 30 11.44 -1.26 -45.86
N THR A 31 11.51 -2.57 -45.59
CA THR A 31 11.58 -3.59 -46.66
C THR A 31 10.82 -4.85 -46.24
N TYR A 32 10.26 -5.55 -47.24
CA TYR A 32 9.21 -6.60 -47.24
C TYR A 32 7.78 -6.03 -47.24
N ALA A 33 6.95 -6.14 -48.28
CA ALA A 33 6.98 -7.03 -49.43
C ALA A 33 6.17 -6.45 -50.62
N HIS A 34 6.52 -6.86 -51.84
CA HIS A 34 5.71 -6.72 -53.05
C HIS A 34 4.46 -7.61 -52.98
N ILE A 35 3.37 -7.17 -53.62
CA ILE A 35 2.57 -7.84 -54.66
C ILE A 35 1.04 -7.60 -54.53
N HIS A 36 0.48 -7.13 -55.66
CA HIS A 36 -0.88 -7.15 -56.21
C HIS A 36 -1.97 -6.16 -55.75
N ASP A 37 -2.33 -5.30 -56.71
CA ASP A 37 -3.60 -4.62 -56.88
C ASP A 37 -4.78 -5.61 -56.88
N GLY A 38 -5.82 -5.29 -56.11
CA GLY A 38 -7.08 -6.05 -56.09
C GLY A 38 -8.15 -5.30 -55.29
N GLU A 39 -9.28 -5.08 -55.94
CA GLU A 39 -10.44 -4.29 -55.50
C GLU A 39 -10.99 -4.67 -54.11
N ALA A 40 -11.48 -3.65 -53.40
CA ALA A 40 -12.10 -3.79 -52.08
C ALA A 40 -13.43 -4.55 -52.15
N HIS A 41 -13.42 -5.80 -51.69
CA HIS A 41 -14.61 -6.52 -51.25
C HIS A 41 -14.48 -6.89 -49.77
N ALA A 42 -15.42 -6.39 -48.97
CA ALA A 42 -15.58 -6.72 -47.56
C ALA A 42 -15.87 -8.23 -47.40
N ASN A 43 -14.99 -8.97 -46.73
CA ASN A 43 -15.23 -10.36 -46.38
C ASN A 43 -15.22 -10.53 -44.85
N GLN A 44 -16.38 -10.90 -44.29
CA GLN A 44 -16.57 -11.17 -42.86
C GLN A 44 -16.00 -12.55 -42.53
N GLN A 45 -14.96 -12.61 -41.72
CA GLN A 45 -14.37 -13.89 -41.26
C GLN A 45 -15.26 -14.58 -40.21
N ALA A 46 -15.51 -15.87 -40.38
CA ALA A 46 -16.27 -16.70 -39.45
C ALA A 46 -15.38 -17.16 -38.27
N SER A 47 -15.84 -16.96 -37.03
CA SER A 47 -15.16 -17.37 -35.79
C SER A 47 -15.58 -18.79 -35.38
N TYR A 48 -14.63 -19.59 -34.91
CA TYR A 48 -14.80 -20.98 -34.42
C TYR A 48 -14.42 -21.05 -32.94
N THR A 49 -15.20 -21.79 -32.14
CA THR A 49 -14.95 -21.97 -30.70
C THR A 49 -14.95 -23.45 -30.30
N CYS A 50 -14.31 -23.76 -29.17
CA CYS A 50 -14.36 -25.11 -28.60
C CYS A 50 -15.61 -25.26 -27.72
N PRO A 51 -16.48 -26.26 -27.96
CA PRO A 51 -17.68 -26.47 -27.12
C PRO A 51 -17.38 -26.71 -25.64
N MET A 52 -16.17 -27.22 -25.33
CA MET A 52 -15.73 -27.54 -23.97
C MET A 52 -14.88 -26.42 -23.33
N HIS A 53 -14.32 -25.52 -24.14
CA HIS A 53 -13.46 -24.42 -23.70
C HIS A 53 -13.90 -23.16 -24.43
N PRO A 54 -15.01 -22.52 -24.00
CA PRO A 54 -15.62 -21.39 -24.70
C PRO A 54 -14.69 -20.18 -24.85
N GLU A 55 -13.63 -20.10 -24.06
CA GLU A 55 -12.59 -19.06 -24.16
C GLU A 55 -11.63 -19.25 -25.36
N ILE A 56 -11.62 -20.44 -25.97
CA ILE A 56 -10.79 -20.72 -27.14
C ILE A 56 -11.55 -20.32 -28.39
N HIS A 57 -11.12 -19.22 -29.03
CA HIS A 57 -11.63 -18.74 -30.30
C HIS A 57 -10.55 -18.81 -31.38
N SER A 58 -10.93 -19.15 -32.60
CA SER A 58 -10.05 -19.16 -33.76
C SER A 58 -10.77 -18.62 -34.99
N ASP A 59 -10.03 -17.89 -35.82
CA ASP A 59 -10.47 -17.39 -37.13
C ASP A 59 -10.47 -18.50 -38.21
N LYS A 60 -10.05 -19.73 -37.87
CA LYS A 60 -9.94 -20.87 -38.79
C LYS A 60 -10.44 -22.17 -38.15
N PRO A 61 -10.94 -23.15 -38.93
CA PRO A 61 -11.26 -24.47 -38.41
C PRO A 61 -9.98 -25.18 -37.91
N GLY A 62 -10.07 -25.85 -36.77
CA GLY A 62 -8.93 -26.55 -36.18
C GLY A 62 -9.36 -27.42 -35.00
N ASN A 63 -8.40 -27.95 -34.25
CA ASN A 63 -8.65 -28.67 -33.01
C ASN A 63 -8.26 -27.79 -31.82
N CYS A 64 -9.01 -27.91 -30.72
CA CYS A 64 -8.73 -27.19 -29.49
C CYS A 64 -7.36 -27.61 -28.93
N PRO A 65 -6.44 -26.68 -28.64
CA PRO A 65 -5.13 -27.01 -28.10
C PRO A 65 -5.18 -27.56 -26.67
N LYS A 66 -6.29 -27.37 -25.95
CA LYS A 66 -6.47 -27.87 -24.58
C LYS A 66 -7.06 -29.28 -24.51
N CYS A 67 -7.99 -29.65 -25.39
CA CYS A 67 -8.65 -30.97 -25.35
C CYS A 67 -8.64 -31.77 -26.66
N GLY A 68 -8.05 -31.23 -27.73
CA GLY A 68 -7.96 -31.91 -29.03
C GLY A 68 -9.28 -32.01 -29.83
N MET A 69 -10.42 -31.58 -29.27
CA MET A 69 -11.71 -31.61 -29.99
C MET A 69 -11.79 -30.55 -31.10
N LYS A 70 -12.49 -30.86 -32.19
CA LYS A 70 -12.64 -29.98 -33.34
C LYS A 70 -13.45 -28.72 -33.01
N LEU A 71 -12.92 -27.55 -33.32
CA LEU A 71 -13.56 -26.25 -33.12
C LEU A 71 -14.78 -26.11 -34.05
N VAL A 72 -15.87 -25.56 -33.50
CA VAL A 72 -17.16 -25.42 -34.19
C VAL A 72 -17.49 -23.95 -34.48
N PRO A 73 -18.18 -23.62 -35.59
CA PRO A 73 -18.50 -22.25 -35.93
C PRO A 73 -19.46 -21.58 -34.93
N GLU A 74 -19.19 -20.34 -34.55
CA GLU A 74 -20.04 -19.54 -33.67
C GLU A 74 -21.28 -18.98 -34.39
N LYS A 75 -22.47 -19.13 -33.79
CA LYS A 75 -23.72 -18.54 -34.32
C LYS A 75 -23.97 -17.16 -33.68
N LYS A 76 -24.17 -16.12 -34.50
CA LYS A 76 -24.50 -14.74 -34.07
C LYS A 76 -25.85 -14.68 -33.33
N LYS A 77 -25.89 -14.09 -32.11
CA LYS A 77 -27.13 -13.68 -31.41
C LYS A 77 -27.50 -12.24 -31.77
N ALA A 78 -28.78 -11.99 -32.09
CA ALA A 78 -29.30 -10.67 -32.45
C ALA A 78 -29.49 -9.76 -31.23
N SER A 79 -29.11 -8.48 -31.37
CA SER A 79 -29.21 -7.42 -30.35
C SER A 79 -30.63 -6.85 -30.26
N ALA A 80 -31.17 -6.75 -29.04
CA ALA A 80 -32.46 -6.12 -28.73
C ALA A 80 -32.29 -4.62 -28.41
N LYS A 81 -33.09 -3.77 -29.07
CA LYS A 81 -33.17 -2.31 -28.87
C LYS A 81 -33.81 -1.94 -27.53
N LYS A 82 -33.24 -0.95 -26.82
CA LYS A 82 -33.88 -0.24 -25.68
C LYS A 82 -34.69 0.97 -26.17
N PRO A 83 -35.86 1.29 -25.59
CA PRO A 83 -36.63 2.48 -25.92
C PRO A 83 -36.28 3.71 -25.04
N ALA A 84 -36.55 4.88 -25.60
CA ALA A 84 -36.29 6.22 -25.04
C ALA A 84 -37.27 6.61 -23.92
N VAL A 85 -36.81 7.45 -22.98
CA VAL A 85 -37.62 8.01 -21.87
C VAL A 85 -37.71 9.53 -21.99
N THR A 86 -38.94 10.03 -22.06
CA THR A 86 -39.32 11.45 -21.94
C THR A 86 -39.84 11.76 -20.54
N GLN A 87 -39.49 12.96 -20.06
CA GLN A 87 -39.84 13.53 -18.75
C GLN A 87 -41.34 13.85 -18.59
N LYS A 88 -41.87 13.76 -17.36
CA LYS A 88 -42.93 14.64 -16.83
C LYS A 88 -42.95 14.66 -15.29
N ALA A 89 -43.36 15.83 -14.77
CA ALA A 89 -43.28 16.34 -13.40
C ALA A 89 -44.43 15.87 -12.46
N PRO A 90 -44.44 16.23 -11.15
CA PRO A 90 -44.97 15.40 -10.05
C PRO A 90 -46.37 15.79 -9.53
N VAL A 91 -47.04 14.85 -8.86
CA VAL A 91 -48.22 15.13 -8.01
C VAL A 91 -48.15 14.37 -6.68
N LYS A 92 -48.43 15.12 -5.61
CA LYS A 92 -48.56 14.77 -4.19
C LYS A 92 -49.53 13.60 -3.92
N GLN A 93 -49.29 12.87 -2.82
CA GLN A 93 -50.35 12.54 -1.85
C GLN A 93 -49.78 12.02 -0.51
N THR A 94 -50.41 12.51 0.56
CA THR A 94 -50.23 12.18 1.98
C THR A 94 -51.41 11.28 2.44
N PRO A 95 -51.50 10.82 3.72
CA PRO A 95 -51.49 9.40 4.08
C PRO A 95 -52.78 8.90 4.77
N LYS A 96 -52.86 7.60 5.11
CA LYS A 96 -53.69 7.01 6.19
C LYS A 96 -53.30 5.53 6.37
N LYS A 97 -52.75 5.10 7.53
CA LYS A 97 -53.35 4.75 8.84
C LYS A 97 -53.88 3.31 8.95
N VAL A 98 -53.14 2.52 9.75
CA VAL A 98 -53.55 1.72 10.94
C VAL A 98 -54.55 0.56 10.76
N ILE A 99 -54.18 -0.62 11.29
CA ILE A 99 -54.82 -1.45 12.35
C ILE A 99 -54.10 -2.82 12.31
N LYS A 100 -53.23 -3.18 13.26
CA LYS A 100 -53.43 -3.84 14.59
C LYS A 100 -53.70 -5.36 14.55
N LYS A 101 -52.70 -6.09 15.06
CA LYS A 101 -52.66 -7.30 15.93
C LYS A 101 -53.66 -8.45 15.71
N THR A 102 -53.19 -9.70 15.80
CA THR A 102 -53.54 -10.68 16.87
C THR A 102 -52.55 -11.87 16.85
N GLU A 103 -52.41 -12.48 18.04
CA GLU A 103 -51.49 -13.46 18.58
C GLU A 103 -51.70 -14.95 18.18
N THR A 104 -50.57 -15.67 18.16
CA THR A 104 -50.25 -17.02 18.71
C THR A 104 -51.24 -18.21 18.63
N GLN A 105 -50.82 -19.33 18.02
CA GLN A 105 -50.42 -20.61 18.68
C GLN A 105 -50.43 -21.83 17.73
N THR A 106 -49.38 -22.64 17.89
CA THR A 106 -49.08 -24.05 17.54
C THR A 106 -50.22 -25.03 17.22
N GLN A 107 -49.98 -25.90 16.22
CA GLN A 107 -49.96 -27.38 16.35
C GLN A 107 -49.61 -28.09 15.02
N SER A 108 -48.77 -29.14 15.09
CA SER A 108 -48.44 -30.10 14.02
C SER A 108 -49.54 -31.16 13.83
N PRO A 109 -49.57 -31.90 12.69
CA PRO A 109 -49.16 -33.33 12.76
C PRO A 109 -48.56 -34.00 11.48
N SER A 110 -47.77 -35.05 11.76
CA SER A 110 -47.65 -36.40 11.12
C SER A 110 -47.01 -36.67 9.74
N ASN A 111 -45.89 -37.43 9.82
CA ASN A 111 -45.44 -38.62 9.06
C ASN A 111 -45.72 -38.78 7.55
N ALA A 112 -44.64 -38.83 6.76
CA ALA A 112 -44.55 -39.55 5.48
C ALA A 112 -43.14 -40.17 5.30
N GLN A 113 -43.10 -41.37 4.73
CA GLN A 113 -41.98 -42.31 4.61
C GLN A 113 -40.80 -41.81 3.74
N ALA A 114 -39.57 -42.16 4.12
CA ALA A 114 -38.33 -41.88 3.39
C ALA A 114 -38.25 -42.71 2.09
N LYS A 115 -37.98 -42.05 0.97
CA LYS A 115 -37.61 -42.67 -0.32
C LYS A 115 -36.09 -42.61 -0.47
N ASP A 116 -35.49 -43.71 -0.93
CA ASP A 116 -34.05 -43.81 -1.18
C ASP A 116 -33.60 -42.77 -2.22
N LEU A 117 -32.63 -41.94 -1.84
CA LEU A 117 -32.14 -40.81 -2.62
C LEU A 117 -30.79 -41.19 -3.27
N TYR A 118 -30.65 -40.97 -4.56
CA TYR A 118 -29.41 -41.20 -5.31
C TYR A 118 -28.70 -39.87 -5.50
N THR A 119 -27.41 -39.79 -5.19
CA THR A 119 -26.60 -38.56 -5.37
C THR A 119 -25.43 -38.77 -6.32
N CYS A 120 -24.92 -37.68 -6.91
CA CYS A 120 -23.74 -37.70 -7.75
C CYS A 120 -22.49 -37.44 -6.91
N PRO A 121 -21.49 -38.35 -6.88
CA PRO A 121 -20.27 -38.16 -6.09
C PRO A 121 -19.50 -36.88 -6.40
N MET A 122 -19.62 -36.39 -7.63
CA MET A 122 -18.97 -35.17 -8.14
C MET A 122 -19.83 -33.91 -8.00
N HIS A 123 -21.14 -34.04 -7.77
CA HIS A 123 -22.08 -32.92 -7.71
C HIS A 123 -23.06 -33.20 -6.56
N PRO A 124 -22.67 -32.91 -5.31
CA PRO A 124 -23.44 -33.28 -4.12
C PRO A 124 -24.87 -32.73 -4.14
N ASP A 125 -25.10 -31.59 -4.79
CA ASP A 125 -26.41 -30.94 -4.90
C ASP A 125 -27.37 -31.65 -5.88
N VAL A 126 -26.90 -32.66 -6.62
CA VAL A 126 -27.72 -33.42 -7.58
C VAL A 126 -28.27 -34.67 -6.90
N HIS A 127 -29.56 -34.62 -6.57
CA HIS A 127 -30.30 -35.73 -5.98
C HIS A 127 -31.40 -36.24 -6.93
N SER A 128 -31.64 -37.55 -6.94
CA SER A 128 -32.70 -38.19 -7.70
C SER A 128 -33.39 -39.28 -6.88
N ASP A 129 -34.69 -39.48 -7.10
CA ASP A 129 -35.48 -40.55 -6.48
C ASP A 129 -35.40 -41.87 -7.26
N LYS A 130 -34.57 -41.94 -8.31
CA LYS A 130 -34.38 -43.12 -9.17
C LYS A 130 -32.90 -43.26 -9.59
N PRO A 131 -32.41 -44.49 -9.81
CA PRO A 131 -31.09 -44.70 -10.38
C PRO A 131 -31.02 -44.15 -11.80
N GLY A 132 -29.93 -43.44 -12.12
CA GLY A 132 -29.73 -42.81 -13.41
C GLY A 132 -28.33 -42.20 -13.54
N ASN A 133 -28.07 -41.48 -14.62
CA ASN A 133 -26.82 -40.73 -14.79
C ASN A 133 -27.03 -39.26 -14.42
N CYS A 134 -26.04 -38.65 -13.80
CA CYS A 134 -26.04 -37.24 -13.41
C CYS A 134 -26.23 -36.37 -14.66
N PRO A 135 -27.24 -35.48 -14.71
CA PRO A 135 -27.45 -34.60 -15.85
C PRO A 135 -26.36 -33.52 -16.00
N LYS A 136 -25.53 -33.29 -14.97
CA LYS A 136 -24.40 -32.35 -15.02
C LYS A 136 -23.10 -32.96 -15.57
N CYS A 137 -22.81 -34.24 -15.26
CA CYS A 137 -21.54 -34.86 -15.65
C CYS A 137 -21.63 -36.25 -16.28
N GLY A 138 -22.82 -36.82 -16.43
CA GLY A 138 -23.06 -38.11 -17.05
C GLY A 138 -22.66 -39.34 -16.21
N MET A 139 -22.06 -39.16 -15.03
CA MET A 139 -21.70 -40.28 -14.13
C MET A 139 -22.92 -40.90 -13.46
N LYS A 140 -22.89 -42.21 -13.21
CA LYS A 140 -24.01 -42.94 -12.58
C LYS A 140 -24.22 -42.46 -11.15
N LEU A 141 -25.46 -42.09 -10.81
CA LEU A 141 -25.85 -41.69 -9.46
C LEU A 141 -25.78 -42.90 -8.52
N VAL A 142 -25.29 -42.68 -7.31
CA VAL A 142 -25.08 -43.71 -6.28
C VAL A 142 -26.08 -43.56 -5.15
N GLU A 143 -26.53 -44.68 -4.59
CA GLU A 143 -27.49 -44.70 -3.47
C GLU A 143 -26.88 -44.07 -2.22
N GLU A 144 -27.59 -43.10 -1.64
CA GLU A 144 -27.19 -42.44 -0.41
C GLU A 144 -27.50 -43.34 0.79
N SER A 145 -26.48 -43.86 1.45
CA SER A 145 -26.64 -44.70 2.63
C SER A 145 -27.13 -43.85 3.81
N PRO A 146 -28.19 -44.26 4.55
CA PRO A 146 -28.72 -43.45 5.64
C PRO A 146 -27.70 -43.30 6.77
N LYS A 147 -27.27 -42.05 7.02
CA LYS A 147 -26.51 -41.67 8.22
C LYS A 147 -27.40 -41.94 9.44
N LYS A 148 -27.04 -42.94 10.25
CA LYS A 148 -27.68 -43.21 11.55
C LYS A 148 -27.57 -41.97 12.44
N SER A 149 -28.72 -41.34 12.70
CA SER A 149 -28.89 -40.40 13.80
C SER A 149 -28.72 -41.14 15.13
N ILE A 150 -27.75 -40.73 15.95
CA ILE A 150 -27.67 -41.16 17.35
C ILE A 150 -28.20 -40.00 18.19
N ASP A 151 -29.38 -40.23 18.78
CA ASP A 151 -29.96 -39.45 19.88
C ASP A 151 -29.02 -39.53 21.09
N TYR A 152 -28.56 -38.38 21.59
CA TYR A 152 -27.88 -38.32 22.88
C TYR A 152 -28.92 -38.29 24.01
N LYS A 153 -29.18 -39.47 24.57
CA LYS A 153 -29.62 -39.61 25.97
C LYS A 153 -28.46 -40.14 26.80
N GLU A 154 -28.21 -39.48 27.92
CA GLU A 154 -27.22 -39.83 28.95
C GLU A 154 -27.29 -41.32 29.32
N ASN A 155 -26.13 -41.99 29.26
CA ASN A 155 -25.74 -43.10 30.14
C ASN A 155 -24.23 -43.37 29.97
N ALA A 156 -23.45 -43.07 31.00
CA ALA A 156 -22.03 -43.40 31.06
C ALA A 156 -21.85 -44.93 31.18
N SER A 157 -21.37 -45.60 30.13
CA SER A 157 -21.01 -47.02 30.21
C SER A 157 -19.58 -47.18 30.72
N ALA A 158 -19.42 -47.94 31.79
CA ALA A 158 -18.12 -48.30 32.34
C ALA A 158 -17.35 -49.26 31.41
N THR A 159 -16.14 -48.88 30.99
CA THR A 159 -15.27 -49.71 30.13
C THR A 159 -14.33 -50.58 30.95
N TYR A 160 -14.19 -51.86 30.57
CA TYR A 160 -13.34 -52.86 31.22
C TYR A 160 -12.16 -53.23 30.31
N THR A 161 -10.94 -53.35 30.84
CA THR A 161 -9.74 -53.70 30.07
C THR A 161 -8.90 -54.79 30.75
N CYS A 162 -8.12 -55.54 29.98
CA CYS A 162 -7.22 -56.56 30.54
C CYS A 162 -5.90 -55.92 30.96
N PRO A 163 -5.43 -56.11 32.20
CA PRO A 163 -4.14 -55.56 32.65
C PRO A 163 -2.94 -56.02 31.81
N MET A 164 -3.04 -57.23 31.23
CA MET A 164 -1.99 -57.84 30.40
C MET A 164 -2.14 -57.55 28.90
N HIS A 165 -3.35 -57.19 28.45
CA HIS A 165 -3.66 -56.90 27.05
C HIS A 165 -4.54 -55.64 26.99
N PRO A 166 -3.95 -54.44 27.15
CA PRO A 166 -4.69 -53.19 27.25
C PRO A 166 -5.53 -52.87 26.02
N GLU A 167 -5.19 -53.47 24.87
CA GLU A 167 -5.97 -53.39 23.63
C GLU A 167 -7.28 -54.19 23.67
N VAL A 168 -7.42 -55.12 24.63
CA VAL A 168 -8.67 -55.84 24.88
C VAL A 168 -9.56 -54.97 25.77
N ILE A 169 -10.49 -54.27 25.13
CA ILE A 169 -11.46 -53.38 25.76
C ILE A 169 -12.85 -53.97 25.58
N SER A 170 -13.61 -54.07 26.67
CA SER A 170 -14.97 -54.62 26.70
C SER A 170 -15.90 -53.62 27.38
N ASP A 171 -17.11 -53.51 26.85
CA ASP A 171 -18.23 -52.77 27.42
C ASP A 171 -18.94 -53.55 28.54
N LYS A 172 -18.53 -54.81 28.78
CA LYS A 172 -19.07 -55.71 29.81
C LYS A 172 -17.96 -56.39 30.61
N PRO A 173 -18.19 -56.70 31.91
CA PRO A 173 -17.26 -57.51 32.69
C PRO A 173 -17.11 -58.90 32.07
N GLY A 174 -15.89 -59.42 32.00
CA GLY A 174 -15.61 -60.73 31.42
C GLY A 174 -14.15 -61.14 31.62
N ASN A 175 -13.76 -62.24 31.00
CA ASN A 175 -12.37 -62.69 30.97
C ASN A 175 -11.76 -62.36 29.60
N CYS A 176 -10.47 -62.00 29.59
CA CYS A 176 -9.72 -61.69 28.40
C CYS A 176 -9.65 -62.92 27.50
N PRO A 177 -10.06 -62.85 26.23
CA PRO A 177 -10.02 -63.99 25.32
C PRO A 177 -8.59 -64.40 24.92
N LYS A 178 -7.59 -63.54 25.17
CA LYS A 178 -6.18 -63.84 24.86
C LYS A 178 -5.46 -64.56 26.00
N CYS A 179 -5.72 -64.22 27.25
CA CYS A 179 -5.01 -64.81 28.41
C CYS A 179 -5.89 -65.37 29.51
N GLY A 180 -7.22 -65.29 29.37
CA GLY A 180 -8.18 -65.80 30.34
C GLY A 180 -8.34 -64.97 31.63
N MET A 181 -7.54 -63.92 31.84
CA MET A 181 -7.62 -63.08 33.05
C MET A 181 -8.83 -62.13 33.04
N LYS A 182 -9.41 -61.86 34.21
CA LYS A 182 -10.61 -61.03 34.36
C LYS A 182 -10.33 -59.56 33.99
N LEU A 183 -11.26 -58.93 33.27
CA LEU A 183 -11.17 -57.54 32.81
C LEU A 183 -11.56 -56.57 33.94
N GLU A 184 -10.82 -55.48 34.08
CA GLU A 184 -10.94 -54.49 35.17
C GLU A 184 -11.50 -53.16 34.68
N LYS A 185 -12.34 -52.51 35.51
CA LYS A 185 -13.08 -51.28 35.16
C LYS A 185 -12.18 -50.04 35.25
N LYS A 186 -12.16 -49.20 34.22
CA LYS A 186 -11.36 -47.96 34.17
C LYS A 186 -12.16 -46.77 34.71
N GLU A 187 -11.70 -46.15 35.80
CA GLU A 187 -12.25 -44.90 36.35
C GLU A 187 -11.42 -43.68 35.90
N SER A 188 -12.05 -42.50 35.76
CA SER A 188 -11.42 -41.27 35.27
C SER A 188 -11.22 -40.25 36.39
N THR A 189 -9.99 -39.80 36.63
CA THR A 189 -9.64 -38.61 37.44
C THR A 189 -8.55 -37.77 36.76
N PRO A 190 -8.45 -36.44 37.05
CA PRO A 190 -7.67 -35.49 36.25
C PRO A 190 -6.37 -34.97 36.93
N ILE A 191 -5.47 -34.42 36.08
CA ILE A 191 -4.24 -33.61 36.31
C ILE A 191 -2.96 -34.39 36.75
N ASP A 192 -1.90 -34.43 35.92
CA ASP A 192 -0.71 -33.54 35.96
C ASP A 192 0.46 -34.05 35.07
N HIS A 193 1.33 -33.12 34.69
CA HIS A 193 2.53 -33.11 33.85
C HIS A 193 3.30 -34.40 33.48
N SER A 194 3.89 -34.30 32.27
CA SER A 194 5.27 -34.64 31.89
C SER A 194 5.50 -35.84 30.95
N GLU A 195 6.30 -35.52 29.92
CA GLU A 195 7.20 -36.37 29.13
C GLU A 195 6.65 -37.34 28.07
N HIS A 196 6.97 -36.94 26.82
CA HIS A 196 7.39 -37.72 25.64
C HIS A 196 6.61 -38.95 25.18
N GLY A 197 6.10 -38.86 23.94
CA GLY A 197 5.70 -39.99 23.12
C GLY A 197 5.26 -39.54 21.73
N GLU A 198 6.15 -39.69 20.76
CA GLU A 198 6.01 -39.30 19.36
C GLU A 198 4.85 -39.99 18.59
N HIS A 199 4.44 -39.29 17.54
CA HIS A 199 3.72 -39.71 16.32
C HIS A 199 2.20 -39.92 16.36
N SER A 200 1.50 -38.94 15.77
CA SER A 200 0.58 -39.24 14.66
C SER A 200 0.47 -38.04 13.72
N ASN A 201 0.87 -38.28 12.47
CA ASN A 201 0.90 -37.37 11.31
C ASN A 201 -0.27 -36.38 11.23
N MET A 202 0.06 -35.10 11.36
CA MET A 202 -0.57 -34.05 10.57
C MET A 202 0.48 -33.60 9.56
N ASP A 203 0.11 -33.61 8.29
CA ASP A 203 0.89 -33.12 7.16
C ASP A 203 1.13 -31.61 7.34
N MET A 204 2.20 -31.30 8.06
CA MET A 204 2.75 -29.96 8.23
C MET A 204 3.70 -29.76 7.07
N GLY A 205 3.50 -28.72 6.27
CA GLY A 205 4.46 -28.36 5.23
C GLY A 205 5.87 -28.29 5.83
N ASP A 206 6.77 -29.12 5.30
CA ASP A 206 8.15 -29.24 5.73
C ASP A 206 8.85 -27.88 5.72
N ASN A 207 9.06 -27.30 6.90
CA ASN A 207 10.13 -26.32 7.10
C ASN A 207 10.84 -26.62 8.43
N SER A 208 11.65 -27.69 8.40
CA SER A 208 12.48 -28.16 9.52
C SER A 208 13.30 -27.03 10.14
N ASP A 209 13.72 -26.08 9.31
CA ASP A 209 14.65 -25.01 9.69
C ASP A 209 13.94 -23.93 10.50
N LEU A 210 12.71 -23.57 10.14
CA LEU A 210 11.91 -22.63 10.94
C LEU A 210 11.53 -23.22 12.31
N MET A 211 11.17 -24.51 12.35
CA MET A 211 10.91 -25.20 13.61
C MET A 211 12.17 -25.32 14.47
N ALA A 212 13.34 -25.51 13.86
CA ALA A 212 14.63 -25.48 14.55
C ALA A 212 14.94 -24.06 15.08
N ASN A 213 14.59 -23.00 14.34
CA ASN A 213 14.72 -21.62 14.79
C ASN A 213 13.87 -21.37 16.04
N PHE A 214 12.57 -21.71 16.03
CA PHE A 214 11.71 -21.57 17.22
C PHE A 214 12.28 -22.30 18.45
N LYS A 215 12.79 -23.52 18.25
CA LYS A 215 13.42 -24.30 19.34
C LYS A 215 14.68 -23.61 19.86
N THR A 216 15.51 -23.08 18.96
CA THR A 216 16.76 -22.37 19.30
C THR A 216 16.48 -21.07 20.04
N ALA A 217 15.56 -20.26 19.51
CA ALA A 217 15.13 -19.01 20.12
C ALA A 217 14.57 -19.25 21.53
N LYS A 218 13.68 -20.24 21.73
CA LYS A 218 13.18 -20.61 23.06
C LYS A 218 14.30 -21.07 24.00
N LYS A 219 15.26 -21.86 23.50
CA LYS A 219 16.41 -22.32 24.29
C LYS A 219 17.30 -21.15 24.73
N ASN A 220 17.62 -20.24 23.83
CA ASN A 220 18.46 -19.07 24.11
C ASN A 220 17.75 -18.08 25.04
N LEU A 221 16.45 -17.85 24.82
CA LEU A 221 15.61 -17.05 25.70
C LEU A 221 15.48 -17.68 27.10
N GLY A 222 15.50 -19.01 27.19
CA GLY A 222 15.41 -19.75 28.44
C GLY A 222 14.11 -19.47 29.21
N THR A 223 14.06 -19.92 30.47
CA THR A 223 12.90 -19.63 31.33
C THR A 223 12.95 -18.18 31.80
N ILE A 224 11.97 -17.37 31.38
CA ILE A 224 11.78 -16.01 31.88
C ILE A 224 10.90 -16.05 33.13
N LYS A 225 11.39 -15.47 34.22
CA LYS A 225 10.61 -15.28 35.44
C LYS A 225 9.43 -14.34 35.16
N THR A 226 8.27 -14.64 35.72
CA THR A 226 7.09 -13.77 35.64
C THR A 226 6.75 -13.15 36.99
N ILE A 227 6.22 -11.94 36.97
CA ILE A 227 5.58 -11.29 38.13
C ILE A 227 4.08 -11.16 37.83
N THR A 228 3.26 -11.52 38.81
CA THR A 228 1.81 -11.32 38.76
C THR A 228 1.42 -10.06 39.54
N SER A 229 0.73 -9.14 38.88
CA SER A 229 0.15 -7.95 39.52
C SER A 229 -0.94 -8.36 40.51
N LYS A 230 -0.82 -7.86 41.74
CA LYS A 230 -1.80 -8.05 42.81
C LYS A 230 -2.78 -6.87 42.94
N GLU A 231 -2.55 -5.78 42.21
CA GLU A 231 -3.44 -4.62 42.25
C GLU A 231 -4.78 -5.00 41.62
N PRO A 232 -5.93 -4.70 42.25
CA PRO A 232 -7.22 -4.89 41.58
C PRO A 232 -7.37 -3.97 40.36
N PRO A 233 -8.20 -4.33 39.37
CA PRO A 233 -8.62 -3.41 38.31
C PRO A 233 -8.99 -2.03 38.85
N ARG A 234 -8.44 -0.97 38.25
CA ARG A 234 -8.70 0.42 38.67
C ARG A 234 -8.91 1.34 37.48
N THR A 235 -9.53 2.48 37.73
CA THR A 235 -9.54 3.59 36.77
C THR A 235 -8.19 4.28 36.81
N VAL A 236 -7.52 4.36 35.66
CA VAL A 236 -6.25 5.07 35.50
C VAL A 236 -6.53 6.32 34.67
N ARG A 237 -6.32 7.48 35.29
CA ARG A 237 -6.58 8.79 34.69
C ARG A 237 -5.32 9.40 34.10
N TYR A 238 -5.44 9.95 32.89
CA TYR A 238 -4.43 10.82 32.29
C TYR A 238 -5.07 12.13 31.80
N ASP A 239 -4.35 13.23 32.00
CA ASP A 239 -4.71 14.54 31.49
C ASP A 239 -3.68 14.95 30.43
N LEU A 240 -4.12 15.01 29.18
CA LEU A 240 -3.30 15.29 28.01
C LEU A 240 -3.58 16.71 27.54
N HIS A 241 -2.65 17.62 27.82
CA HIS A 241 -2.75 19.00 27.34
C HIS A 241 -1.92 19.19 26.06
N ILE A 242 -2.62 19.36 24.95
CA ILE A 242 -2.04 19.53 23.61
C ILE A 242 -1.73 21.02 23.38
N ARG A 243 -0.47 21.35 23.09
CA ARG A 243 0.00 22.74 22.88
C ARG A 243 0.98 22.85 21.72
N ASP A 244 0.97 24.02 21.10
CA ASP A 244 2.05 24.44 20.21
C ASP A 244 3.37 24.53 20.97
N THR A 245 4.44 24.06 20.34
CA THR A 245 5.82 24.26 20.80
C THR A 245 6.73 24.57 19.61
N VAL A 246 7.99 24.87 19.91
CA VAL A 246 9.04 25.07 18.90
C VAL A 246 10.18 24.11 19.19
N VAL A 247 10.53 23.30 18.19
CA VAL A 247 11.66 22.36 18.26
C VAL A 247 12.72 22.72 17.23
N MET A 248 13.89 22.10 17.38
CA MET A 248 15.01 22.22 16.45
C MET A 248 15.69 20.85 16.30
N TYR A 249 14.93 19.84 15.85
CA TYR A 249 15.47 18.52 15.57
C TYR A 249 16.34 18.51 14.31
N GLY A 250 15.88 19.22 13.26
CA GLY A 250 16.61 19.50 12.04
C GLY A 250 17.60 20.66 12.21
N ASN A 251 17.67 21.53 11.21
CA ASN A 251 18.62 22.66 11.19
C ASN A 251 17.93 24.01 11.49
N LYS A 252 16.61 24.02 11.64
CA LYS A 252 15.82 25.24 11.85
C LYS A 252 14.85 25.09 13.01
N LYS A 253 14.54 26.21 13.67
CA LYS A 253 13.43 26.28 14.62
C LYS A 253 12.11 26.15 13.87
N LYS A 254 11.28 25.19 14.27
CA LYS A 254 10.03 24.84 13.60
C LYS A 254 8.91 24.58 14.60
N ARG A 255 7.69 24.92 14.19
CA ARG A 255 6.47 24.58 14.94
C ARG A 255 6.40 23.06 15.09
N ALA A 256 6.08 22.61 16.28
CA ALA A 256 5.71 21.25 16.60
C ALA A 256 4.51 21.28 17.55
N ILE A 257 3.89 20.14 17.77
CA ILE A 257 2.83 19.99 18.78
C ILE A 257 3.36 19.05 19.85
N ALA A 258 3.29 19.49 21.10
CA ALA A 258 3.69 18.70 22.26
C ALA A 258 2.49 18.44 23.16
N VAL A 259 2.48 17.27 23.80
CA VAL A 259 1.52 16.93 24.83
C VAL A 259 2.24 16.91 26.17
N ASN A 260 1.71 17.67 27.14
CA ASN A 260 2.33 17.84 28.46
C ASN A 260 3.80 18.31 28.38
N GLY A 261 4.14 19.09 27.35
CA GLY A 261 5.46 19.68 27.16
C GLY A 261 6.52 18.75 26.55
N GLN A 262 6.15 17.56 26.06
CA GLN A 262 7.08 16.60 25.48
C GLN A 262 6.66 16.08 24.10
N ILE A 263 7.68 15.68 23.33
CA ILE A 263 7.60 14.95 22.06
C ILE A 263 8.65 13.82 22.12
N PRO A 264 8.28 12.54 22.01
CA PRO A 264 6.92 12.01 21.88
C PRO A 264 5.95 12.40 23.00
N MET A 265 4.65 12.20 22.75
CA MET A 265 3.62 12.32 23.78
C MET A 265 3.87 11.32 24.93
N PRO A 266 3.34 11.57 26.15
CA PRO A 266 3.54 10.68 27.30
C PRO A 266 3.25 9.21 27.00
N THR A 267 4.09 8.29 27.50
CA THR A 267 3.74 6.87 27.49
C THR A 267 2.58 6.63 28.44
N LEU A 268 1.44 6.17 27.92
CA LEU A 268 0.30 5.78 28.73
C LEU A 268 0.45 4.32 29.10
N THR A 269 0.46 4.02 30.40
CA THR A 269 0.61 2.64 30.89
C THR A 269 -0.62 2.21 31.67
N PHE A 270 -1.13 1.03 31.34
CA PHE A 270 -2.27 0.38 31.98
C PHE A 270 -1.95 -1.09 32.27
N THR A 271 -2.75 -1.73 33.11
CA THR A 271 -2.77 -3.19 33.29
C THR A 271 -4.10 -3.74 32.76
N GLU A 272 -4.07 -4.90 32.11
CA GLU A 272 -5.28 -5.58 31.63
C GLU A 272 -6.37 -5.63 32.72
N GLY A 273 -7.58 -5.19 32.39
CA GLY A 273 -8.72 -5.03 33.29
C GLY A 273 -8.91 -3.62 33.86
N ASP A 274 -7.91 -2.74 33.80
CA ASP A 274 -8.07 -1.33 34.18
C ASP A 274 -9.12 -0.62 33.30
N THR A 275 -9.60 0.54 33.74
CA THR A 275 -10.40 1.45 32.91
C THR A 275 -9.57 2.68 32.57
N ALA A 276 -9.43 2.99 31.29
CA ALA A 276 -8.81 4.23 30.84
C ALA A 276 -9.79 5.39 31.04
N GLU A 277 -9.31 6.49 31.62
CA GLU A 277 -10.02 7.77 31.70
C GLU A 277 -9.06 8.87 31.23
N ILE A 278 -9.15 9.24 29.95
CA ILE A 278 -8.17 10.12 29.30
C ILE A 278 -8.84 11.43 28.91
N HIS A 279 -8.48 12.50 29.61
CA HIS A 279 -8.94 13.85 29.32
C HIS A 279 -7.99 14.51 28.32
N VAL A 280 -8.51 14.93 27.18
CA VAL A 280 -7.77 15.59 26.12
C VAL A 280 -8.17 17.06 26.08
N TYR A 281 -7.23 17.94 26.39
CA TYR A 281 -7.44 19.38 26.35
C TYR A 281 -6.75 19.98 25.13
N ASN A 282 -7.53 20.50 24.19
CA ASN A 282 -7.00 21.15 23.00
C ASN A 282 -6.68 22.63 23.28
N HIS A 283 -5.40 22.97 23.47
CA HIS A 283 -4.96 24.37 23.59
C HIS A 283 -4.38 24.91 22.28
N LEU A 284 -4.57 24.22 21.16
CA LEU A 284 -4.17 24.68 19.83
C LEU A 284 -5.18 25.70 19.29
N ASN A 285 -4.79 26.39 18.21
CA ASN A 285 -5.69 27.21 17.40
C ASN A 285 -6.30 26.44 16.21
N GLU A 286 -6.21 25.11 16.23
CA GLU A 286 -6.71 24.20 15.19
C GLU A 286 -7.40 22.99 15.85
N GLN A 287 -8.25 22.30 15.09
CA GLN A 287 -8.92 21.09 15.54
C GLN A 287 -7.93 19.95 15.78
N THR A 288 -8.28 19.02 16.67
CA THR A 288 -7.48 17.81 16.94
C THR A 288 -8.39 16.61 17.23
N SER A 289 -7.81 15.43 17.24
CA SER A 289 -8.39 14.17 17.72
C SER A 289 -7.24 13.27 18.17
N LEU A 290 -7.54 12.17 18.86
CA LEU A 290 -6.54 11.15 19.19
C LEU A 290 -7.13 9.77 18.93
N HIS A 291 -6.44 8.97 18.12
CA HIS A 291 -6.75 7.58 17.85
C HIS A 291 -5.84 6.66 18.68
N TRP A 292 -6.40 5.55 19.15
CA TRP A 292 -5.72 4.54 19.96
C TRP A 292 -5.43 3.31 19.10
N HIS A 293 -4.26 3.33 18.46
CA HIS A 293 -3.90 2.38 17.42
C HIS A 293 -3.82 0.95 17.96
N GLY A 294 -4.60 0.05 17.38
CA GLY A 294 -4.63 -1.38 17.71
C GLY A 294 -5.49 -1.77 18.91
N LEU A 295 -6.30 -0.85 19.47
CA LEU A 295 -7.14 -1.14 20.65
C LEU A 295 -8.56 -1.62 20.30
N PHE A 296 -9.07 -2.56 21.10
CA PHE A 296 -10.49 -2.90 21.18
C PHE A 296 -11.19 -1.97 22.16
N LEU A 297 -12.08 -1.14 21.62
CA LEU A 297 -12.78 -0.11 22.37
C LEU A 297 -14.15 0.17 21.72
N PRO A 298 -15.10 0.81 22.42
CA PRO A 298 -16.36 1.20 21.81
C PRO A 298 -16.13 2.15 20.64
N ASN A 299 -16.78 1.95 19.49
CA ASN A 299 -16.50 2.74 18.28
C ASN A 299 -16.51 4.27 18.47
N SER A 300 -17.34 4.82 19.37
CA SER A 300 -17.37 6.26 19.69
C SER A 300 -16.06 6.80 20.29
N GLU A 301 -15.23 5.93 20.87
CA GLU A 301 -13.97 6.27 21.53
C GLU A 301 -12.76 6.12 20.59
N ASP A 302 -12.98 5.76 19.31
CA ASP A 302 -11.93 5.44 18.34
C ASP A 302 -11.16 6.67 17.84
N GLY A 303 -11.70 7.87 17.97
CA GLY A 303 -10.90 9.08 17.77
C GLY A 303 -10.68 9.49 16.32
N VAL A 304 -11.49 9.01 15.37
CA VAL A 304 -11.41 9.39 13.95
C VAL A 304 -12.37 10.56 13.69
N PRO A 305 -11.85 11.77 13.41
CA PRO A 305 -12.67 12.95 13.25
C PRO A 305 -13.58 12.81 12.03
N PHE A 306 -14.83 13.23 12.18
CA PHE A 306 -15.89 13.11 11.19
C PHE A 306 -16.33 11.68 10.81
N LEU A 307 -15.82 10.66 11.50
CA LEU A 307 -16.25 9.27 11.33
C LEU A 307 -16.82 8.71 12.64
N THR A 308 -16.01 8.70 13.69
CA THR A 308 -16.40 8.14 15.00
C THR A 308 -16.68 9.22 16.04
N GLN A 309 -16.18 10.44 15.83
CA GLN A 309 -16.55 11.62 16.60
C GLN A 309 -16.42 12.90 15.78
N MET A 310 -17.01 14.01 16.25
CA MET A 310 -16.62 15.34 15.75
C MET A 310 -15.22 15.73 16.27
N PRO A 311 -14.47 16.58 15.52
CA PRO A 311 -13.16 17.04 15.97
C PRO A 311 -13.23 17.78 17.32
N ILE A 312 -12.17 17.66 18.11
CA ILE A 312 -11.99 18.41 19.35
C ILE A 312 -11.60 19.84 18.97
N GLU A 313 -12.53 20.78 19.11
CA GLU A 313 -12.32 22.18 18.74
C GLU A 313 -11.26 22.89 19.60
N PRO A 314 -10.64 23.98 19.09
CA PRO A 314 -9.77 24.85 19.88
C PRO A 314 -10.38 25.27 21.22
N GLY A 315 -9.64 25.08 22.31
CA GLY A 315 -10.08 25.41 23.67
C GLY A 315 -11.05 24.40 24.30
N ALA A 316 -11.44 23.34 23.59
CA ALA A 316 -12.34 22.32 24.11
C ALA A 316 -11.60 21.21 24.89
N GLU A 317 -12.38 20.47 25.66
CA GLU A 317 -11.98 19.24 26.34
C GLU A 317 -12.81 18.08 25.80
N TYR A 318 -12.17 16.92 25.61
CA TYR A 318 -12.84 15.67 25.28
C TYR A 318 -12.39 14.57 26.25
N LEU A 319 -13.32 13.75 26.69
CA LEU A 319 -13.04 12.62 27.57
C LEU A 319 -13.16 11.33 26.77
N TYR A 320 -12.07 10.57 26.70
CA TYR A 320 -12.11 9.18 26.26
C TYR A 320 -12.19 8.26 27.48
N LYS A 321 -13.14 7.33 27.49
CA LYS A 321 -13.33 6.40 28.61
C LYS A 321 -13.76 5.02 28.17
N PHE A 322 -12.86 4.05 28.31
CA PHE A 322 -13.10 2.67 27.89
C PHE A 322 -12.33 1.66 28.75
N PRO A 323 -12.82 0.41 28.85
CA PRO A 323 -12.12 -0.66 29.56
C PRO A 323 -10.90 -1.15 28.78
N ILE A 324 -9.82 -1.48 29.48
CA ILE A 324 -8.64 -2.14 28.92
C ILE A 324 -8.88 -3.65 28.96
N VAL A 325 -9.28 -4.22 27.83
CA VAL A 325 -9.64 -5.65 27.71
C VAL A 325 -8.56 -6.50 27.06
N GLN A 326 -7.48 -5.87 26.62
CA GLN A 326 -6.34 -6.52 25.96
C GLN A 326 -5.02 -6.08 26.59
N HIS A 327 -3.90 -6.58 26.05
CA HIS A 327 -2.55 -6.25 26.49
C HIS A 327 -1.61 -6.04 25.30
N GLY A 328 -0.33 -5.79 25.60
CA GLY A 328 0.75 -5.68 24.63
C GLY A 328 1.23 -4.25 24.40
N THR A 329 1.99 -4.09 23.31
CA THR A 329 2.58 -2.83 22.87
C THR A 329 1.75 -2.20 21.76
N HIS A 330 1.20 -1.04 22.07
CA HIS A 330 0.38 -0.24 21.17
C HIS A 330 0.88 1.20 21.21
N TRP A 331 0.24 2.08 20.45
CA TRP A 331 0.60 3.49 20.39
C TRP A 331 -0.65 4.32 20.10
N TYR A 332 -0.54 5.64 20.20
CA TYR A 332 -1.65 6.55 19.97
C TYR A 332 -1.14 7.81 19.28
N HIS A 333 -1.96 8.39 18.42
CA HIS A 333 -1.56 9.50 17.57
C HIS A 333 -2.76 10.37 17.18
N SER A 334 -2.49 11.57 16.65
CA SER A 334 -3.57 12.39 16.10
C SER A 334 -4.08 11.81 14.79
N HIS A 335 -5.39 11.75 14.66
CA HIS A 335 -6.07 11.41 13.40
C HIS A 335 -6.62 12.67 12.69
N SER A 336 -6.12 13.86 13.06
CA SER A 336 -6.51 15.15 12.49
C SER A 336 -5.43 15.74 11.58
N GLY A 337 -5.72 15.78 10.28
CA GLY A 337 -4.85 16.40 9.28
C GLY A 337 -3.45 15.81 9.28
N LEU A 338 -2.43 16.66 9.30
CA LEU A 338 -1.02 16.25 9.23
C LEU A 338 -0.28 16.41 10.58
N GLN A 339 -1.02 16.42 11.69
CA GLN A 339 -0.47 16.69 13.03
C GLN A 339 0.52 15.62 13.50
N GLU A 340 0.34 14.37 13.08
CA GLU A 340 1.21 13.24 13.42
C GLU A 340 2.68 13.56 13.10
N GLN A 341 2.99 14.04 11.89
CA GLN A 341 4.36 14.35 11.46
C GLN A 341 5.08 15.36 12.37
N ILE A 342 4.34 16.23 13.07
CA ILE A 342 4.91 17.32 13.87
C ILE A 342 4.83 17.08 15.38
N GLY A 343 4.64 15.83 15.82
CA GLY A 343 4.86 15.42 17.21
C GLY A 343 3.66 14.79 17.92
N MET A 344 2.52 14.64 17.25
CA MET A 344 1.31 14.04 17.83
C MET A 344 1.32 12.51 17.73
N TYR A 345 2.31 11.87 18.36
CA TYR A 345 2.42 10.40 18.50
C TYR A 345 2.98 10.04 19.89
N GLY A 346 2.54 8.93 20.48
CA GLY A 346 2.96 8.46 21.80
C GLY A 346 2.74 6.96 22.02
N MET A 347 3.41 6.38 23.01
CA MET A 347 3.29 4.94 23.33
C MET A 347 2.06 4.64 24.18
N PHE A 348 1.36 3.54 23.89
CA PHE A 348 0.25 3.02 24.67
C PHE A 348 0.58 1.59 25.12
N VAL A 349 0.94 1.42 26.38
CA VAL A 349 1.45 0.16 26.92
C VAL A 349 0.39 -0.48 27.83
N MET A 350 -0.04 -1.68 27.49
CA MET A 350 -0.96 -2.48 28.30
C MET A 350 -0.23 -3.70 28.84
N ASN A 351 0.04 -3.73 30.15
CA ASN A 351 0.71 -4.84 30.80
C ASN A 351 -0.23 -6.01 31.02
N LYS A 352 0.29 -7.23 30.87
CA LYS A 352 -0.43 -8.44 31.30
C LYS A 352 -0.57 -8.47 32.81
N ARG A 353 -1.60 -9.16 33.30
CA ARG A 353 -1.72 -9.48 34.75
C ARG A 353 -0.54 -10.30 35.26
N THR A 354 -0.03 -11.20 34.43
CA THR A 354 1.22 -11.94 34.69
C THR A 354 2.20 -11.60 33.57
N GLU A 355 3.23 -10.84 33.91
CA GLU A 355 4.14 -10.19 32.97
C GLU A 355 5.57 -10.67 33.20
N TRP A 356 6.41 -10.59 32.16
CA TRP A 356 7.82 -10.94 32.28
C TRP A 356 8.58 -9.99 33.21
N ASP A 357 9.34 -10.55 34.14
CA ASP A 357 10.22 -9.85 35.09
C ASP A 357 11.60 -9.64 34.48
N ILE A 358 11.65 -8.90 33.37
CA ILE A 358 12.89 -8.51 32.71
C ILE A 358 12.87 -7.01 32.41
N PRO A 359 14.04 -6.36 32.36
CA PRO A 359 14.10 -4.96 31.97
C PRO A 359 13.41 -4.73 30.63
N THR A 360 12.48 -3.77 30.61
CA THR A 360 11.64 -3.46 29.45
C THR A 360 11.75 -1.98 29.14
N VAL A 361 11.97 -1.64 27.87
CA VAL A 361 12.11 -0.25 27.40
C VAL A 361 11.10 0.01 26.26
N PRO A 362 10.20 0.99 26.39
CA PRO A 362 9.39 1.45 25.28
C PRO A 362 10.23 2.30 24.32
N ILE A 363 10.08 2.01 23.02
CA ILE A 363 10.84 2.61 21.94
C ILE A 363 9.84 3.10 20.89
N LEU A 364 9.72 4.43 20.73
CA LEU A 364 8.93 5.02 19.66
C LEU A 364 9.85 5.61 18.59
N LEU A 365 9.73 5.07 17.39
CA LEU A 365 10.48 5.54 16.22
C LEU A 365 9.70 6.68 15.55
N SER A 366 10.43 7.68 15.05
CA SER A 366 9.85 8.74 14.23
C SER A 366 10.90 9.43 13.36
N GLU A 367 10.43 10.29 12.46
CA GLU A 367 11.26 11.14 11.62
C GLU A 367 10.88 12.61 11.76
N TRP A 368 11.77 13.49 11.32
CA TRP A 368 11.54 14.93 11.36
C TRP A 368 12.01 15.61 10.08
N THR A 369 11.16 16.49 9.55
CA THR A 369 11.54 17.44 8.51
C THR A 369 11.31 18.89 8.93
N ASP A 370 12.22 19.78 8.50
CA ASP A 370 12.06 21.22 8.67
C ASP A 370 10.99 21.82 7.72
N MET A 371 10.45 21.02 6.80
CA MET A 371 9.36 21.44 5.91
C MET A 371 8.01 21.35 6.64
N LYS A 372 7.12 22.31 6.38
CA LYS A 372 5.76 22.22 6.90
C LYS A 372 5.05 21.01 6.28
N PRO A 373 4.26 20.20 7.02
CA PRO A 373 3.60 19.04 6.47
C PRO A 373 2.71 19.34 5.26
N GLU A 374 2.04 20.50 5.23
CA GLU A 374 1.19 20.91 4.09
C GLU A 374 2.04 21.26 2.86
N GLU A 375 3.25 21.78 3.07
CA GLU A 375 4.22 21.98 1.98
C GLU A 375 4.73 20.64 1.45
N VAL A 376 5.00 19.65 2.33
CA VAL A 376 5.36 18.29 1.91
C VAL A 376 4.24 17.68 1.08
N HIS A 377 3.00 17.67 1.58
CA HIS A 377 1.84 17.10 0.89
C HIS A 377 1.62 17.75 -0.49
N ARG A 378 1.67 19.09 -0.55
CA ARG A 378 1.59 19.82 -1.83
C ARG A 378 2.69 19.39 -2.80
N ARG A 379 3.94 19.28 -2.33
CA ARG A 379 5.09 18.94 -3.19
C ARG A 379 4.99 17.55 -3.77
N LEU A 380 4.51 16.58 -2.98
CA LEU A 380 4.27 15.22 -3.42
C LEU A 380 3.26 15.21 -4.58
N LYS A 381 2.15 15.95 -4.45
CA LYS A 381 1.15 16.11 -5.52
C LYS A 381 1.63 16.90 -6.75
N ASN A 382 2.69 17.69 -6.62
CA ASN A 382 3.33 18.43 -7.72
C ASN A 382 4.43 17.63 -8.43
N ALA A 383 4.78 16.43 -7.95
CA ALA A 383 5.86 15.60 -8.48
C ALA A 383 7.19 16.36 -8.71
N ASN A 384 7.58 17.27 -7.80
CA ASN A 384 8.88 17.94 -7.90
C ASN A 384 10.02 17.07 -7.35
N ASP A 385 11.17 17.11 -8.02
CA ASP A 385 12.33 16.28 -7.68
C ASP A 385 13.12 16.76 -6.45
N TRP A 386 12.65 17.74 -5.68
CA TRP A 386 13.46 18.31 -4.60
C TRP A 386 13.84 17.26 -3.55
N PHE A 387 12.91 16.38 -3.17
CA PHE A 387 13.21 15.27 -2.26
C PHE A 387 14.18 14.27 -2.87
N ALA A 388 14.02 13.94 -4.15
CA ALA A 388 14.95 13.06 -4.85
C ALA A 388 16.37 13.66 -4.91
N ILE A 389 16.51 14.96 -5.18
CA ILE A 389 17.79 15.67 -5.15
C ILE A 389 18.42 15.61 -3.76
N LYS A 390 17.61 15.79 -2.70
CA LYS A 390 18.08 15.78 -1.32
C LYS A 390 18.55 14.40 -0.85
N LYS A 391 17.90 13.35 -1.30
CA LYS A 391 18.28 11.95 -1.03
C LYS A 391 19.42 11.46 -1.95
N GLY A 392 19.58 12.08 -3.12
CA GLY A 392 20.52 11.63 -4.16
C GLY A 392 19.95 10.52 -5.03
N THR A 393 18.63 10.55 -5.27
CA THR A 393 17.84 9.48 -5.92
C THR A 393 17.21 9.93 -7.24
N THR A 394 17.71 11.02 -7.83
CA THR A 394 17.16 11.61 -9.07
C THR A 394 17.17 10.66 -10.27
N GLN A 395 18.12 9.74 -10.36
CA GLN A 395 18.24 8.76 -11.46
C GLN A 395 18.24 9.44 -12.83
N SER A 396 19.15 10.40 -12.98
CA SER A 396 19.28 11.22 -14.18
C SER A 396 19.95 10.48 -15.34
N TYR A 397 19.78 11.01 -16.56
CA TYR A 397 20.47 10.48 -17.75
C TYR A 397 21.99 10.51 -17.61
N SER A 398 22.57 11.54 -16.99
CA SER A 398 24.02 11.59 -16.74
C SER A 398 24.50 10.48 -15.81
N GLU A 399 23.74 10.17 -14.76
CA GLU A 399 24.06 9.08 -13.83
C GLU A 399 23.87 7.71 -14.50
N ALA A 400 22.82 7.56 -15.31
CA ALA A 400 22.58 6.36 -16.09
C ALA A 400 23.72 6.10 -17.09
N ILE A 401 24.17 7.12 -17.83
CA ILE A 401 25.31 6.99 -18.76
C ILE A 401 26.59 6.66 -18.00
N ALA A 402 26.89 7.38 -16.92
CA ALA A 402 28.11 7.18 -16.13
C ALA A 402 28.18 5.79 -15.50
N SER A 403 27.03 5.20 -15.15
CA SER A 403 26.93 3.86 -14.56
C SER A 403 26.64 2.73 -15.56
N GLY A 404 26.51 3.02 -16.86
CA GLY A 404 26.21 2.01 -17.88
C GLY A 404 24.74 1.58 -18.00
N HIS A 405 23.81 2.30 -17.37
CA HIS A 405 22.37 2.00 -17.29
C HIS A 405 21.49 2.85 -18.23
N PHE A 406 22.03 3.41 -19.30
CA PHE A 406 21.28 4.26 -20.23
C PHE A 406 20.03 3.57 -20.80
N GLY A 407 20.15 2.30 -21.24
CA GLY A 407 19.01 1.53 -21.77
C GLY A 407 17.94 1.26 -20.73
N THR A 408 18.33 1.01 -19.48
CA THR A 408 17.42 0.84 -18.34
C THR A 408 16.59 2.10 -18.11
N LYS A 409 17.25 3.26 -18.08
CA LYS A 409 16.60 4.56 -17.90
C LYS A 409 15.62 4.88 -19.04
N LEU A 410 16.02 4.61 -20.28
CA LEU A 410 15.18 4.83 -21.46
C LEU A 410 13.93 3.93 -21.43
N THR A 411 14.09 2.65 -21.06
CA THR A 411 12.97 1.70 -20.97
C THR A 411 11.98 2.09 -19.88
N ASN A 412 12.47 2.57 -18.73
CA ASN A 412 11.65 3.05 -17.63
C ASN A 412 10.77 4.24 -18.06
N GLU A 413 11.37 5.27 -18.67
CA GLU A 413 10.60 6.41 -19.17
C GLU A 413 9.67 6.04 -20.33
N TRP A 414 10.07 5.10 -21.20
CA TRP A 414 9.21 4.56 -22.25
C TRP A 414 7.93 3.95 -21.66
N LYS A 415 8.05 3.23 -20.54
CA LYS A 415 6.91 2.69 -19.75
C LYS A 415 6.14 3.75 -18.95
N ARG A 416 6.52 5.03 -19.07
CA ARG A 416 5.96 6.16 -18.32
C ARG A 416 6.22 6.09 -16.81
N MET A 417 7.33 5.49 -16.42
CA MET A 417 7.75 5.44 -15.03
C MET A 417 8.73 6.59 -14.75
N THR A 418 8.54 7.25 -13.63
CA THR A 418 9.47 8.26 -13.10
C THR A 418 10.63 7.59 -12.36
N ALA A 419 11.50 8.38 -11.73
CA ALA A 419 12.54 7.86 -10.86
C ALA A 419 11.91 7.03 -9.72
N MET A 420 12.46 5.85 -9.46
CA MET A 420 11.98 4.96 -8.42
C MET A 420 12.54 5.33 -7.05
N ASP A 421 11.72 5.33 -6.01
CA ASP A 421 12.20 5.52 -4.65
C ASP A 421 11.41 4.62 -3.70
N VAL A 422 11.99 4.33 -2.54
CA VAL A 422 11.36 3.52 -1.48
C VAL A 422 10.76 4.38 -0.37
N SER A 423 11.02 5.69 -0.42
CA SER A 423 10.48 6.67 0.50
C SER A 423 10.06 7.90 -0.28
N ASP A 424 8.91 8.49 0.03
CA ASP A 424 8.39 9.64 -0.71
C ASP A 424 9.07 10.96 -0.30
N VAL A 425 9.42 11.08 0.98
CA VAL A 425 9.80 12.34 1.62
C VAL A 425 11.27 12.29 2.05
N TYR A 426 11.98 13.41 1.90
CA TYR A 426 13.28 13.57 2.52
C TYR A 426 13.13 14.10 3.95
N TYR A 427 13.69 13.37 4.92
CA TYR A 427 13.73 13.78 6.32
C TYR A 427 15.11 14.27 6.76
N GLU A 428 15.14 15.32 7.58
CA GLU A 428 16.36 15.87 8.17
C GLU A 428 16.95 14.96 9.24
N LYS A 429 16.09 14.34 10.05
CA LYS A 429 16.48 13.54 11.23
C LYS A 429 15.58 12.32 11.37
N PHE A 430 16.14 11.22 11.87
CA PHE A 430 15.40 10.07 12.37
C PHE A 430 15.64 9.98 13.89
N LEU A 431 14.62 9.53 14.61
CA LEU A 431 14.54 9.66 16.06
C LEU A 431 14.08 8.33 16.69
N VAL A 432 14.66 8.04 17.86
CA VAL A 432 14.25 7.04 18.83
C VAL A 432 13.90 7.81 20.10
N ASN A 433 12.65 7.70 20.57
CA ASN A 433 12.16 8.43 21.75
C ASN A 433 12.43 9.95 21.68
N GLY A 434 12.30 10.55 20.48
CA GLY A 434 12.53 11.98 20.26
C GLY A 434 14.00 12.40 20.20
N LYS A 435 14.95 11.46 20.19
CA LYS A 435 16.39 11.72 20.09
C LYS A 435 17.01 10.95 18.92
N ASN A 436 18.07 11.48 18.31
CA ASN A 436 18.78 10.70 17.29
C ASN A 436 19.73 9.65 17.88
N GLN A 437 20.19 9.87 19.12
CA GLN A 437 20.91 8.90 19.92
C GLN A 437 20.28 8.86 21.30
N ASP A 438 19.84 7.67 21.72
CA ASP A 438 19.32 7.42 23.07
C ASP A 438 20.19 6.37 23.75
N GLU A 439 20.48 6.53 25.04
CA GLU A 439 21.43 5.70 25.76
C GLU A 439 20.79 5.13 27.03
N HIS A 440 20.97 3.83 27.25
CA HIS A 440 20.52 3.10 28.43
C HIS A 440 21.70 2.40 29.12
N PRO A 441 22.46 3.13 29.95
CA PRO A 441 23.68 2.62 30.58
C PRO A 441 23.42 1.60 31.70
N GLN A 442 22.18 1.46 32.16
CA GLN A 442 21.85 0.62 33.32
C GLN A 442 21.98 -0.89 33.08
N PHE A 443 22.16 -1.34 31.83
CA PHE A 443 22.25 -2.75 31.47
C PHE A 443 23.68 -3.29 31.52
N LYS A 444 23.84 -4.55 31.91
CA LYS A 444 25.14 -5.25 32.04
C LYS A 444 25.16 -6.55 31.24
N ALA A 445 26.35 -7.15 31.12
CA ALA A 445 26.53 -8.44 30.46
C ALA A 445 25.56 -9.51 31.00
N GLY A 446 24.96 -10.28 30.09
CA GLY A 446 23.98 -11.32 30.38
C GLY A 446 22.54 -10.82 30.59
N ASP A 447 22.31 -9.52 30.72
CA ASP A 447 20.95 -8.98 30.81
C ASP A 447 20.19 -9.26 29.51
N LYS A 448 18.95 -9.74 29.65
CA LYS A 448 17.96 -9.87 28.58
C LYS A 448 17.03 -8.67 28.67
N VAL A 449 17.08 -7.80 27.67
CA VAL A 449 16.31 -6.56 27.64
C VAL A 449 15.22 -6.68 26.60
N ARG A 450 13.96 -6.47 27.01
CA ARG A 450 12.83 -6.36 26.08
C ARG A 450 12.70 -4.93 25.59
N LEU A 451 12.68 -4.75 24.28
CA LEU A 451 12.36 -3.49 23.61
C LEU A 451 10.94 -3.59 23.06
N ARG A 452 10.07 -2.69 23.49
CA ARG A 452 8.68 -2.55 23.01
C ARG A 452 8.66 -1.46 21.95
N ILE A 453 8.77 -1.84 20.68
CA ILE A 453 9.03 -0.93 19.58
C ILE A 453 7.73 -0.62 18.86
N ALA A 454 7.41 0.65 18.66
CA ALA A 454 6.37 1.10 17.75
C ALA A 454 6.97 2.06 16.72
N ASN A 455 6.56 1.93 15.46
CA ASN A 455 6.90 2.90 14.43
C ASN A 455 5.80 3.97 14.32
N GLY A 456 5.99 5.10 15.00
CA GLY A 456 5.09 6.25 14.93
C GLY A 456 5.49 7.30 13.90
N GLY A 457 6.28 6.90 12.89
CA GLY A 457 6.63 7.74 11.75
C GLY A 457 5.43 8.06 10.85
N ALA A 458 5.48 9.19 10.17
CA ALA A 458 4.45 9.61 9.21
C ALA A 458 4.55 8.86 7.87
N SER A 459 5.76 8.47 7.43
CA SER A 459 5.93 7.80 6.13
C SER A 459 7.18 6.93 5.99
N THR A 460 7.91 6.65 7.07
CA THR A 460 9.18 5.91 7.00
C THR A 460 9.08 4.51 7.60
N ASN A 461 9.47 3.50 6.81
CA ASN A 461 9.76 2.16 7.30
C ASN A 461 11.23 2.07 7.76
N PHE A 462 11.52 1.26 8.78
CA PHE A 462 12.86 1.15 9.36
C PHE A 462 13.40 -0.27 9.38
N TRP A 463 14.65 -0.44 8.95
CA TRP A 463 15.48 -1.59 9.25
C TRP A 463 16.03 -1.51 10.67
N LEU A 464 15.88 -2.60 11.41
CA LEU A 464 16.38 -2.76 12.78
C LEU A 464 17.50 -3.80 12.81
N ASN A 465 18.66 -3.41 13.34
CA ASN A 465 19.85 -4.27 13.47
C ASN A 465 20.44 -4.14 14.87
N TYR A 466 20.95 -5.25 15.43
CA TYR A 466 21.58 -5.23 16.75
C TYR A 466 23.06 -5.65 16.66
N ALA A 467 23.95 -4.87 17.26
CA ALA A 467 25.39 -5.13 17.25
C ALA A 467 25.80 -6.28 18.19
N GLY A 468 24.97 -6.61 19.18
CA GLY A 468 25.29 -7.62 20.20
C GLY A 468 24.90 -9.06 19.81
N GLY A 469 24.36 -9.29 18.61
CA GLY A 469 23.97 -10.62 18.13
C GLY A 469 22.58 -10.64 17.50
N LYS A 470 21.89 -11.78 17.60
CA LYS A 470 20.53 -11.97 17.07
C LYS A 470 19.49 -11.17 17.87
N ILE A 471 18.41 -10.81 17.20
CA ILE A 471 17.20 -10.23 17.76
C ILE A 471 16.19 -11.37 17.94
N THR A 472 15.64 -11.54 19.13
CA THR A 472 14.54 -12.51 19.36
C THR A 472 13.20 -11.78 19.32
N VAL A 473 12.39 -11.99 18.29
CA VAL A 473 11.03 -11.42 18.19
C VAL A 473 10.08 -12.26 19.04
N VAL A 474 9.28 -11.61 19.89
CA VAL A 474 8.39 -12.28 20.86
C VAL A 474 6.95 -11.80 20.84
N ALA A 475 6.66 -10.63 20.24
CA ALA A 475 5.30 -10.17 19.98
C ALA A 475 5.26 -9.26 18.75
N THR A 476 4.08 -9.14 18.13
CA THR A 476 3.77 -8.16 17.08
C THR A 476 2.38 -7.58 17.31
N ASP A 477 2.22 -6.27 17.12
CA ASP A 477 0.93 -5.56 17.19
C ASP A 477 0.14 -5.85 18.47
N GLY A 478 0.85 -6.00 19.59
CA GLY A 478 0.29 -6.35 20.90
C GLY A 478 0.04 -7.84 21.16
N ASN A 479 0.19 -8.69 20.16
CA ASN A 479 -0.05 -10.13 20.23
C ASN A 479 1.26 -10.93 20.38
N ASP A 480 1.28 -11.89 21.31
CA ASP A 480 2.42 -12.79 21.48
C ASP A 480 2.64 -13.67 20.25
N VAL A 481 3.92 -13.94 19.94
CA VAL A 481 4.32 -14.94 18.96
C VAL A 481 5.28 -15.94 19.59
N GLU A 482 5.40 -17.10 18.97
CA GLU A 482 6.45 -18.04 19.29
C GLU A 482 7.81 -17.37 19.05
N PRO A 483 8.73 -17.37 20.04
CA PRO A 483 10.00 -16.68 19.91
C PRO A 483 10.76 -17.11 18.66
N VAL A 484 11.21 -16.15 17.86
CA VAL A 484 11.97 -16.39 16.63
C VAL A 484 13.20 -15.49 16.56
N GLU A 485 14.34 -16.07 16.21
CA GLU A 485 15.63 -15.35 16.11
C GLU A 485 15.91 -14.90 14.67
N VAL A 486 16.23 -13.61 14.53
CA VAL A 486 16.56 -12.96 13.26
C VAL A 486 17.82 -12.10 13.40
N ASP A 487 18.51 -11.82 12.30
CA ASP A 487 19.60 -10.83 12.25
C ASP A 487 19.07 -9.40 12.13
N ARG A 488 17.92 -9.26 11.45
CA ARG A 488 17.26 -7.99 11.21
C ARG A 488 15.77 -8.18 10.97
N LEU A 489 15.04 -7.09 11.12
CA LEU A 489 13.66 -6.98 10.65
C LEU A 489 13.44 -5.59 10.04
N LEU A 490 12.48 -5.50 9.13
CA LEU A 490 11.88 -4.23 8.75
C LEU A 490 10.64 -4.02 9.62
N ILE A 491 10.48 -2.83 10.18
CA ILE A 491 9.24 -2.40 10.84
C ILE A 491 8.58 -1.35 9.94
N ALA A 492 7.40 -1.65 9.42
CA ALA A 492 6.65 -0.70 8.61
C ALA A 492 6.03 0.38 9.47
N VAL A 493 5.54 1.46 8.85
CA VAL A 493 4.80 2.51 9.58
C VAL A 493 3.65 1.86 10.35
N SER A 494 3.60 2.16 11.65
CA SER A 494 2.57 1.75 12.61
C SER A 494 2.55 0.30 13.08
N GLU A 495 3.41 -0.56 12.53
CA GLU A 495 3.67 -1.85 13.15
C GLU A 495 4.28 -1.68 14.55
N THR A 496 3.97 -2.63 15.43
CA THR A 496 4.70 -2.78 16.69
C THR A 496 5.34 -4.17 16.78
N TYR A 497 6.52 -4.21 17.41
CA TYR A 497 7.22 -5.44 17.71
C TYR A 497 7.80 -5.38 19.12
N ASP A 498 7.58 -6.45 19.88
CA ASP A 498 8.39 -6.69 21.08
C ASP A 498 9.54 -7.61 20.69
N VAL A 499 10.76 -7.16 20.99
CA VAL A 499 11.97 -7.94 20.77
C VAL A 499 12.79 -8.05 22.04
N VAL A 500 13.50 -9.16 22.21
CA VAL A 500 14.46 -9.37 23.29
C VAL A 500 15.86 -9.42 22.69
N VAL A 501 16.75 -8.61 23.27
CA VAL A 501 18.18 -8.60 22.96
C VAL A 501 18.97 -8.94 24.21
N THR A 502 20.05 -9.70 24.05
CA THR A 502 20.95 -10.08 25.16
C THR A 502 22.25 -9.31 25.03
N LEU A 503 22.73 -8.68 26.12
CA LEU A 503 24.04 -8.03 26.13
C LEU A 503 25.14 -9.09 26.32
N PRO A 504 26.06 -9.31 25.37
CA PRO A 504 27.04 -10.38 25.49
C PRO A 504 28.16 -10.05 26.48
N ASP A 505 28.62 -8.80 26.53
CA ASP A 505 29.69 -8.33 27.43
C ASP A 505 29.33 -6.99 28.09
N ASN A 506 30.15 -6.53 29.04
CA ASN A 506 30.04 -5.19 29.66
C ASN A 506 30.57 -4.10 28.71
N LYS A 507 29.88 -3.96 27.58
CA LYS A 507 30.09 -2.95 26.53
C LYS A 507 28.75 -2.29 26.19
N SER A 508 28.79 -1.20 25.42
CA SER A 508 27.59 -0.51 24.96
C SER A 508 27.28 -0.92 23.52
N TYR A 509 26.22 -1.70 23.31
CA TYR A 509 25.86 -2.25 22.00
C TYR A 509 24.82 -1.38 21.29
N GLU A 510 25.06 -1.09 20.02
CA GLU A 510 24.15 -0.34 19.18
C GLU A 510 22.97 -1.21 18.71
N PHE A 511 21.76 -0.74 18.97
CA PHE A 511 20.55 -1.12 18.24
C PHE A 511 20.29 -0.03 17.21
N LEU A 512 20.63 -0.32 15.96
CA LEU A 512 20.65 0.61 14.85
C LEU A 512 19.30 0.63 14.15
N VAL A 513 18.77 1.84 13.95
CA VAL A 513 17.53 2.11 13.24
C VAL A 513 17.88 2.83 11.94
N THR A 514 17.66 2.17 10.80
CA THR A 514 18.01 2.70 9.47
C THR A 514 16.75 2.84 8.64
N PRO A 515 16.39 4.02 8.10
CA PRO A 515 15.25 4.14 7.20
C PRO A 515 15.42 3.23 5.97
N GLU A 516 14.31 2.84 5.34
CA GLU A 516 14.30 1.99 4.15
C GLU A 516 15.16 2.58 3.00
N ASP A 517 15.22 3.91 2.89
CA ASP A 517 16.05 4.63 1.90
C ASP A 517 17.56 4.64 2.21
N ARG A 518 17.96 4.20 3.41
CA ARG A 518 19.35 4.08 3.90
C ARG A 518 20.15 5.37 3.83
N THR A 519 19.49 6.52 3.86
CA THR A 519 20.16 7.83 3.71
C THR A 519 20.87 8.26 5.00
N LYS A 520 20.34 7.88 6.17
CA LYS A 520 20.83 8.23 7.52
C LYS A 520 20.51 7.10 8.51
N SER A 521 20.52 7.38 9.82
CA SER A 521 20.11 6.44 10.87
C SER A 521 19.83 7.14 12.20
N ALA A 522 19.26 6.41 13.15
CA ALA A 522 19.21 6.71 14.58
C ALA A 522 19.77 5.52 15.38
N SER A 523 20.23 5.75 16.60
CA SER A 523 20.90 4.72 17.41
C SER A 523 20.34 4.68 18.83
N LEU A 524 20.05 3.47 19.30
CA LEU A 524 19.79 3.17 20.70
C LEU A 524 20.99 2.41 21.26
N TRP A 525 21.62 2.91 22.32
CA TRP A 525 22.80 2.31 22.94
C TRP A 525 22.42 1.59 24.22
N LEU A 526 22.71 0.29 24.29
CA LEU A 526 22.38 -0.56 25.43
C LEU A 526 23.64 -0.99 26.19
N GLY A 527 23.74 -0.61 27.46
CA GLY A 527 24.87 -0.93 28.33
C GLY A 527 25.93 0.17 28.41
N THR A 528 27.01 -0.10 29.16
CA THR A 528 28.11 0.84 29.44
C THR A 528 29.45 0.33 28.94
N GLY A 529 30.39 1.23 28.71
CA GLY A 529 31.76 0.91 28.29
C GLY A 529 32.05 1.23 26.83
N GLU A 530 32.91 0.43 26.20
CA GLU A 530 33.28 0.57 24.79
C GLU A 530 32.04 0.43 23.89
N LYS A 531 31.87 1.35 22.93
CA LYS A 531 30.75 1.32 21.98
C LYS A 531 31.01 0.29 20.86
N VAL A 532 30.09 -0.65 20.69
CA VAL A 532 30.09 -1.64 19.60
C VAL A 532 28.98 -1.27 18.62
N SER A 533 29.38 -0.81 17.44
CA SER A 533 28.45 -0.38 16.39
C SER A 533 27.90 -1.53 15.56
N ALA A 534 26.66 -1.38 15.11
CA ALA A 534 26.05 -2.32 14.18
C ALA A 534 26.52 -2.04 12.74
N ASN A 535 26.48 -3.07 11.88
CA ASN A 535 26.81 -2.92 10.48
C ASN A 535 25.78 -2.01 9.78
N LYS A 536 26.25 -0.95 9.14
CA LYS A 536 25.39 -0.05 8.35
C LYS A 536 25.03 -0.69 7.02
N LEU A 537 23.77 -0.54 6.63
CA LEU A 537 23.32 -0.98 5.31
C LEU A 537 23.92 -0.10 4.20
N PRO A 538 24.38 -0.69 3.08
CA PRO A 538 24.87 0.08 1.95
C PRO A 538 23.72 0.79 1.25
N ARG A 539 24.02 1.92 0.59
CA ARG A 539 23.03 2.66 -0.21
C ARG A 539 22.39 1.78 -1.28
N LEU A 540 21.12 2.05 -1.56
CA LEU A 540 20.35 1.34 -2.57
C LEU A 540 20.93 1.52 -3.97
N LYS A 541 20.96 0.44 -4.75
CA LYS A 541 21.39 0.44 -6.15
C LYS A 541 20.21 0.76 -7.07
N TYR A 542 19.80 2.03 -7.13
CA TYR A 542 18.55 2.44 -7.80
C TYR A 542 18.41 1.99 -9.26
N PHE A 543 19.49 1.97 -10.06
CA PHE A 543 19.40 1.52 -11.45
C PHE A 543 19.22 0.01 -11.60
N GLU A 544 19.68 -0.80 -10.65
CA GLU A 544 19.39 -2.24 -10.63
C GLU A 544 17.91 -2.45 -10.28
N GLY A 545 17.41 -1.72 -9.29
CA GLY A 545 15.98 -1.73 -8.95
C GLY A 545 15.11 -1.30 -10.13
N MET A 546 15.48 -0.23 -10.83
CA MET A 546 14.81 0.21 -12.05
C MET A 546 14.83 -0.85 -13.15
N LYS A 547 15.94 -1.56 -13.33
CA LYS A 547 16.05 -2.63 -14.33
C LYS A 547 15.07 -3.76 -14.02
N MET A 548 15.01 -4.18 -12.77
CA MET A 548 14.09 -5.24 -12.37
C MET A 548 12.62 -4.78 -12.47
N MET A 549 12.35 -3.54 -12.07
CA MET A 549 11.01 -2.96 -12.19
C MET A 549 10.54 -2.86 -13.65
N ASN A 550 11.45 -2.59 -14.59
CA ASN A 550 11.14 -2.64 -16.02
C ASN A 550 10.70 -4.04 -16.47
N GLU A 551 11.04 -5.11 -15.78
CA GLU A 551 10.56 -6.46 -16.10
C GLU A 551 9.18 -6.72 -15.45
N MET A 552 8.90 -6.04 -14.34
CA MET A 552 7.74 -6.24 -13.48
C MET A 552 6.55 -5.30 -13.75
N MET A 553 6.69 -4.28 -14.60
CA MET A 553 5.57 -3.36 -14.94
C MET A 553 5.25 -3.37 -16.43
N ASP A 554 3.98 -3.47 -16.81
CA ASP A 554 3.53 -3.35 -18.20
C ASP A 554 3.40 -1.88 -18.67
N MET A 555 3.06 -1.68 -19.94
CA MET A 555 2.85 -0.34 -20.53
C MET A 555 1.57 0.35 -20.04
N GLN A 556 0.72 -0.36 -19.29
CA GLN A 556 -0.51 0.10 -18.67
C GLN A 556 -0.31 0.45 -17.18
N GLY A 557 0.91 0.29 -16.67
CA GLY A 557 1.27 0.53 -15.28
C GLY A 557 0.74 -0.54 -14.33
N ASN A 558 0.43 -1.75 -14.82
CA ASN A 558 0.17 -2.90 -13.97
C ASN A 558 1.48 -3.60 -13.64
N MET A 559 1.55 -4.03 -12.40
CA MET A 559 2.47 -5.02 -11.90
C MET A 559 2.15 -6.39 -12.53
N ILE A 560 3.18 -7.01 -13.09
CA ILE A 560 3.14 -8.34 -13.70
C ILE A 560 3.84 -9.31 -12.76
N GLU A 561 3.15 -10.39 -12.38
CA GLU A 561 3.78 -11.48 -11.64
C GLU A 561 4.88 -12.12 -12.50
N MET A 562 6.07 -12.28 -11.93
CA MET A 562 7.16 -12.99 -12.60
C MET A 562 6.92 -14.50 -12.53
N ASP A 563 7.15 -15.19 -13.64
CA ASP A 563 7.00 -16.65 -13.72
C ASP A 563 7.82 -17.34 -12.63
N GLY A 564 7.14 -18.12 -11.78
CA GLY A 564 7.75 -18.88 -10.69
C GLY A 564 7.95 -18.12 -9.37
N MET A 565 7.63 -16.82 -9.30
CA MET A 565 7.73 -16.03 -8.07
C MET A 565 6.33 -15.71 -7.51
N LYS A 566 5.95 -16.40 -6.42
CA LYS A 566 4.75 -16.05 -5.65
C LYS A 566 5.13 -15.06 -4.55
N MET A 567 4.77 -13.80 -4.76
CA MET A 567 4.96 -12.71 -3.81
C MET A 567 3.85 -12.74 -2.75
N GLN A 568 4.18 -13.22 -1.55
CA GLN A 568 3.27 -13.31 -0.40
C GLN A 568 4.06 -13.34 0.91
N ASN A 569 3.47 -12.84 1.99
CA ASN A 569 3.93 -12.95 3.38
C ASN A 569 5.40 -12.53 3.62
N GLN A 570 5.89 -11.61 2.81
CA GLN A 570 7.25 -11.07 2.81
C GLN A 570 8.36 -12.11 2.64
N ILE A 571 8.05 -13.29 2.12
CA ILE A 571 9.02 -14.40 1.95
C ILE A 571 10.19 -13.94 1.07
N MET A 572 9.89 -13.20 0.01
CA MET A 572 10.88 -12.57 -0.86
C MET A 572 10.88 -11.07 -0.63
N ASP A 573 11.81 -10.59 0.19
CA ASP A 573 11.95 -9.16 0.47
C ASP A 573 12.31 -8.37 -0.80
N MET A 574 11.38 -7.55 -1.27
CA MET A 574 11.59 -6.71 -2.45
C MET A 574 12.70 -5.68 -2.30
N ASN A 575 13.09 -5.29 -1.08
CA ASN A 575 14.28 -4.45 -0.94
C ASN A 575 15.54 -5.19 -1.32
N THR A 576 15.64 -6.46 -0.95
CA THR A 576 16.78 -7.31 -1.30
C THR A 576 16.78 -7.67 -2.79
N VAL A 577 15.59 -7.88 -3.38
CA VAL A 577 15.45 -8.23 -4.79
C VAL A 577 15.64 -6.99 -5.69
N MET A 578 15.07 -5.83 -5.34
CA MET A 578 15.24 -4.57 -6.09
C MET A 578 16.63 -3.96 -5.87
N TYR A 579 17.18 -4.06 -4.67
CA TYR A 579 18.41 -3.39 -4.29
C TYR A 579 19.39 -4.39 -3.68
N PRO A 580 19.97 -5.29 -4.51
CA PRO A 580 20.92 -6.27 -4.02
C PRO A 580 22.05 -5.57 -3.30
N GLU A 581 22.24 -5.92 -2.02
CA GLU A 581 23.07 -5.20 -1.04
C GLU A 581 24.59 -5.31 -1.30
N ILE A 582 24.97 -5.60 -2.55
CA ILE A 582 26.30 -6.00 -3.00
C ILE A 582 26.50 -7.50 -2.77
N THR A 583 25.90 -8.32 -3.64
CA THR A 583 26.57 -9.54 -4.07
C THR A 583 27.84 -9.11 -4.79
N GLY A 584 28.99 -9.68 -4.44
CA GLY A 584 30.29 -9.35 -5.03
C GLY A 584 30.42 -9.77 -6.49
N TYR A 585 29.67 -9.14 -7.40
CA TYR A 585 29.68 -9.41 -8.83
C TYR A 585 30.16 -8.19 -9.63
N ASP A 586 31.41 -7.81 -9.40
CA ASP A 586 32.25 -7.24 -10.46
C ASP A 586 33.00 -8.38 -11.16
N LYS A 587 32.28 -9.19 -11.95
CA LYS A 587 32.91 -9.99 -13.01
C LYS A 587 32.20 -9.72 -14.33
N LYS A 588 32.91 -9.00 -15.19
CA LYS A 588 32.59 -8.85 -16.62
C LYS A 588 32.24 -10.22 -17.20
N PRO A 589 31.21 -10.35 -18.05
CA PRO A 589 30.95 -11.61 -18.73
C PRO A 589 32.07 -11.84 -19.75
N GLN A 590 32.99 -12.75 -19.44
CA GLN A 590 33.79 -13.38 -20.48
C GLN A 590 32.90 -14.40 -21.18
N ASN A 591 32.83 -14.27 -22.50
CA ASN A 591 32.18 -15.15 -23.46
C ASN A 591 32.18 -16.62 -23.01
N ALA A 592 31.00 -17.20 -22.81
CA ALA A 592 30.83 -18.64 -22.72
C ALA A 592 29.79 -19.08 -23.77
N GLU A 593 30.30 -19.87 -24.71
CA GLU A 593 29.55 -20.52 -25.77
C GLU A 593 28.46 -21.45 -25.22
N LYS A 594 27.43 -21.63 -26.04
CA LYS A 594 26.31 -22.56 -25.86
C LYS A 594 26.80 -23.98 -25.53
N LYS A 595 26.34 -24.54 -24.41
CA LYS A 595 25.92 -25.95 -24.32
C LYS A 595 24.71 -26.08 -23.39
N ASN A 596 23.66 -26.70 -23.92
CA ASN A 596 22.54 -27.25 -23.19
C ASN A 596 23.00 -28.50 -22.42
N GLU A 597 22.58 -28.64 -21.16
CA GLU A 597 22.17 -29.90 -20.52
C GLU A 597 21.71 -29.62 -19.07
N ASP A 598 20.52 -30.13 -18.76
CA ASP A 598 19.95 -30.54 -17.46
C ASP A 598 20.31 -29.76 -16.16
N MET A 599 19.34 -28.99 -15.64
CA MET A 599 19.39 -28.40 -14.30
C MET A 599 18.49 -29.13 -13.31
N HIS A 600 19.06 -30.11 -12.62
CA HIS A 600 18.69 -30.46 -11.25
C HIS A 600 19.90 -30.25 -10.34
N THR A 601 19.64 -29.71 -9.15
CA THR A 601 20.49 -29.60 -7.95
C THR A 601 21.56 -28.51 -7.88
N GLY A 602 21.50 -27.75 -6.77
CA GLY A 602 22.66 -27.13 -6.12
C GLY A 602 22.99 -25.70 -6.52
N HIS A 603 22.19 -24.72 -6.07
CA HIS A 603 22.71 -23.35 -6.00
C HIS A 603 23.66 -23.25 -4.81
N ASP A 604 24.94 -23.25 -5.17
CA ASP A 604 26.10 -23.10 -4.31
C ASP A 604 26.16 -21.70 -3.67
N MET A 605 26.64 -21.68 -2.45
CA MET A 605 26.52 -20.66 -1.41
C MET A 605 27.59 -19.57 -1.55
N SER A 606 27.21 -18.28 -1.61
CA SER A 606 28.09 -17.17 -1.20
C SER A 606 27.38 -15.83 -0.94
N ALA A 607 26.68 -15.74 0.18
CA ALA A 607 26.61 -14.60 1.10
C ALA A 607 26.28 -15.22 2.46
N ALA A 608 26.85 -14.76 3.58
CA ALA A 608 26.40 -15.26 4.88
C ALA A 608 24.89 -15.01 5.01
N ASP A 609 24.07 -16.05 5.12
CA ASP A 609 22.60 -15.97 5.05
C ASP A 609 22.06 -15.10 6.20
N ILE A 610 21.83 -13.81 5.93
CA ILE A 610 21.19 -12.88 6.85
C ILE A 610 19.73 -13.31 6.99
N VAL A 611 19.35 -13.76 8.17
CA VAL A 611 17.97 -14.11 8.49
C VAL A 611 17.19 -12.82 8.72
N THR A 612 16.30 -12.49 7.78
CA THR A 612 15.41 -11.33 7.85
C THR A 612 14.01 -11.80 8.23
N LEU A 613 13.37 -11.15 9.20
CA LEU A 613 11.98 -11.44 9.57
C LEU A 613 11.06 -11.29 8.37
N ASN A 614 10.14 -12.25 8.21
CA ASN A 614 8.99 -12.17 7.31
C ASN A 614 7.76 -12.76 8.01
N TYR A 615 6.57 -12.62 7.40
CA TYR A 615 5.32 -13.05 8.05
C TYR A 615 5.14 -14.57 8.11
N GLU A 616 5.88 -15.38 7.32
CA GLU A 616 5.88 -16.85 7.48
C GLU A 616 6.59 -17.30 8.75
N MET A 617 7.54 -16.51 9.23
CA MET A 617 8.28 -16.79 10.47
C MET A 617 7.47 -16.50 11.73
N LEU A 618 6.36 -15.77 11.62
CA LEU A 618 5.51 -15.45 12.75
C LEU A 618 4.47 -16.54 12.98
N ARG A 619 4.43 -17.04 14.22
CA ARG A 619 3.50 -18.09 14.65
C ARG A 619 2.87 -17.70 15.96
N ALA A 620 1.54 -17.75 16.07
CA ALA A 620 0.85 -17.54 17.33
C ALA A 620 1.14 -18.70 18.30
N PRO A 621 1.27 -18.46 19.62
CA PRO A 621 1.47 -19.52 20.61
C PRO A 621 0.21 -20.36 20.85
N LYS A 622 -0.96 -19.87 20.41
CA LYS A 622 -2.26 -20.54 20.52
C LYS A 622 -2.94 -20.55 19.15
N LYS A 623 -3.90 -21.46 18.97
CA LYS A 623 -4.74 -21.46 17.78
C LYS A 623 -5.52 -20.15 17.69
N THR A 624 -5.55 -19.56 16.52
CA THR A 624 -6.16 -18.25 16.25
C THR A 624 -7.43 -18.38 15.42
N ASN A 625 -7.98 -19.60 15.23
CA ASN A 625 -9.10 -19.85 14.31
C ASN A 625 -10.28 -18.92 14.67
N LEU A 626 -10.91 -18.34 13.65
CA LEU A 626 -12.08 -17.48 13.85
C LEU A 626 -13.28 -18.31 14.35
N PRO A 627 -14.21 -17.70 15.11
CA PRO A 627 -15.47 -18.34 15.49
C PRO A 627 -16.26 -18.84 14.28
N ASP A 628 -17.14 -19.83 14.49
CA ASP A 628 -18.06 -20.29 13.46
C ASP A 628 -18.99 -19.16 13.01
N GLY A 629 -19.06 -18.93 11.70
CA GLY A 629 -19.85 -17.86 11.11
C GLY A 629 -19.87 -17.93 9.58
N PRO A 630 -20.81 -17.21 8.93
CA PRO A 630 -20.82 -17.12 7.47
C PRO A 630 -19.57 -16.41 6.97
N TRP A 631 -18.95 -16.94 5.91
CA TRP A 631 -17.76 -16.35 5.30
C TRP A 631 -18.11 -15.44 4.12
N ARG A 632 -17.42 -14.31 4.03
CA ARG A 632 -17.44 -13.44 2.86
C ARG A 632 -16.03 -13.05 2.46
N GLU A 633 -15.73 -13.23 1.18
CA GLU A 633 -14.45 -12.84 0.60
C GLU A 633 -14.56 -11.46 -0.05
N LEU A 634 -13.59 -10.60 0.23
CA LEU A 634 -13.39 -9.30 -0.40
C LEU A 634 -12.02 -9.29 -1.06
N ARG A 635 -11.93 -8.64 -2.21
CA ARG A 635 -10.67 -8.49 -2.95
C ARG A 635 -10.43 -7.02 -3.18
N PHE A 636 -9.24 -6.56 -2.84
CA PHE A 636 -8.80 -5.19 -3.09
C PHE A 636 -7.53 -5.17 -3.90
N GLU A 637 -7.51 -4.30 -4.89
CA GLU A 637 -6.30 -3.92 -5.61
C GLU A 637 -5.77 -2.61 -5.01
N LEU A 638 -4.60 -2.63 -4.38
CA LEU A 638 -3.93 -1.42 -3.96
C LEU A 638 -3.32 -0.75 -5.19
N THR A 639 -3.66 0.50 -5.42
CA THR A 639 -3.34 1.22 -6.65
C THR A 639 -2.71 2.57 -6.32
N GLY A 640 -1.79 3.00 -7.16
CA GLY A 640 -1.09 4.27 -6.98
C GLY A 640 -0.78 4.97 -8.29
N ASN A 641 -0.67 6.28 -8.22
CA ASN A 641 -0.16 7.13 -9.29
C ASN A 641 0.88 8.07 -8.71
N MET A 642 2.16 7.76 -8.92
CA MET A 642 3.27 8.55 -8.39
C MET A 642 3.34 9.96 -9.00
N ASN A 643 2.96 10.13 -10.27
CA ASN A 643 3.04 11.42 -10.97
C ASN A 643 2.04 12.45 -10.42
N ARG A 644 0.90 11.98 -9.91
CA ARG A 644 -0.16 12.83 -9.34
C ARG A 644 -0.28 12.68 -7.83
N TYR A 645 0.49 11.75 -7.26
CA TYR A 645 0.45 11.32 -5.88
C TYR A 645 -0.99 11.01 -5.40
N VAL A 646 -1.62 10.07 -6.10
CA VAL A 646 -2.98 9.58 -5.78
C VAL A 646 -2.89 8.11 -5.42
N TRP A 647 -3.43 7.76 -4.25
CA TRP A 647 -3.34 6.44 -3.65
C TRP A 647 -4.75 5.94 -3.33
N SER A 648 -5.07 4.71 -3.73
CA SER A 648 -6.45 4.21 -3.66
C SER A 648 -6.53 2.70 -3.61
N LEU A 649 -7.67 2.19 -3.15
CA LEU A 649 -8.06 0.79 -3.36
C LEU A 649 -8.98 0.76 -4.59
N ASP A 650 -8.82 -0.21 -5.49
CA ASP A 650 -9.62 -0.39 -6.71
C ASP A 650 -9.79 0.89 -7.56
N ASN A 651 -8.74 1.73 -7.63
CA ASN A 651 -8.77 3.05 -8.27
C ASN A 651 -9.89 3.99 -7.75
N LYS A 652 -10.30 3.84 -6.49
CA LYS A 652 -11.25 4.75 -5.83
C LYS A 652 -10.70 5.21 -4.48
N VAL A 653 -10.63 6.52 -4.31
CA VAL A 653 -10.33 7.14 -3.02
C VAL A 653 -11.52 7.05 -2.06
N VAL A 654 -11.31 7.30 -0.76
CA VAL A 654 -12.37 7.30 0.26
C VAL A 654 -13.61 8.07 -0.20
N SER A 655 -13.44 9.30 -0.69
CA SER A 655 -14.58 10.13 -1.11
C SER A 655 -15.31 9.69 -2.38
N GLU A 656 -14.78 8.69 -3.10
CA GLU A 656 -15.37 8.07 -4.29
C GLU A 656 -16.07 6.73 -3.96
N THR A 657 -16.12 6.34 -2.68
CA THR A 657 -16.71 5.08 -2.22
C THR A 657 -17.81 5.27 -1.18
N ASP A 658 -18.68 4.26 -1.09
CA ASP A 658 -19.58 4.08 0.03
C ASP A 658 -18.97 3.11 1.05
N LYS A 659 -19.56 3.06 2.24
CA LYS A 659 -19.16 2.16 3.31
C LYS A 659 -19.37 0.70 2.89
N ILE A 660 -18.48 -0.18 3.34
CA ILE A 660 -18.61 -1.62 3.19
C ILE A 660 -19.45 -2.13 4.35
N MET A 661 -20.69 -2.50 4.08
CA MET A 661 -21.59 -3.05 5.10
C MET A 661 -21.15 -4.46 5.50
N ILE A 662 -21.02 -4.69 6.81
CA ILE A 662 -20.70 -5.98 7.44
C ILE A 662 -21.73 -6.37 8.49
N LYS A 663 -21.91 -7.66 8.74
CA LYS A 663 -22.86 -8.22 9.70
C LYS A 663 -22.11 -8.75 10.91
N LYS A 664 -22.62 -8.45 12.09
CA LYS A 664 -22.08 -9.03 13.32
C LYS A 664 -22.14 -10.57 13.28
N GLY A 665 -21.01 -11.21 13.58
CA GLY A 665 -20.85 -12.67 13.58
C GLY A 665 -20.48 -13.27 12.21
N GLU A 666 -20.32 -12.49 11.15
CA GLU A 666 -19.74 -12.98 9.90
C GLU A 666 -18.20 -12.92 9.93
N ASN A 667 -17.55 -13.79 9.16
CA ASN A 667 -16.10 -13.82 8.97
C ASN A 667 -15.73 -13.23 7.61
N LEU A 668 -14.78 -12.30 7.60
CA LEU A 668 -14.31 -11.63 6.40
C LEU A 668 -12.94 -12.18 6.04
N ARG A 669 -12.77 -12.59 4.78
CA ARG A 669 -11.46 -12.83 4.17
C ARG A 669 -11.15 -11.71 3.20
N ILE A 670 -10.13 -10.92 3.47
CA ILE A 670 -9.69 -9.84 2.59
C ILE A 670 -8.41 -10.27 1.89
N ILE A 671 -8.45 -10.36 0.56
CA ILE A 671 -7.28 -10.61 -0.29
C ILE A 671 -6.86 -9.28 -0.91
N MET A 672 -5.65 -8.85 -0.61
CA MET A 672 -5.09 -7.60 -1.12
C MET A 672 -4.00 -7.91 -2.12
N TYR A 673 -4.04 -7.26 -3.28
CA TYR A 673 -2.95 -7.30 -4.25
C TYR A 673 -2.37 -5.90 -4.42
N ASN A 674 -1.07 -5.74 -4.18
CA ASN A 674 -0.41 -4.46 -4.37
C ASN A 674 0.02 -4.26 -5.83
N ASN A 675 -0.82 -3.54 -6.58
CA ASN A 675 -0.56 -3.17 -7.96
C ASN A 675 0.14 -1.80 -8.08
N SER A 676 1.02 -1.48 -7.14
CA SER A 676 1.81 -0.26 -7.12
C SER A 676 3.29 -0.56 -6.84
N MET A 677 4.13 0.47 -6.97
CA MET A 677 5.58 0.35 -6.75
C MET A 677 6.01 0.61 -5.30
N MET A 678 5.06 0.92 -4.41
CA MET A 678 5.34 1.28 -3.01
C MET A 678 4.77 0.25 -2.05
N ARG A 679 5.42 0.08 -0.90
CA ARG A 679 4.85 -0.62 0.26
C ARG A 679 3.63 0.11 0.80
N HIS A 680 2.66 -0.65 1.32
CA HIS A 680 1.46 -0.10 1.96
C HIS A 680 1.15 -0.85 3.27
N PRO A 681 1.46 -0.26 4.43
CA PRO A 681 1.01 -0.78 5.71
C PRO A 681 -0.48 -0.53 5.89
N MET A 682 -1.30 -1.57 5.73
CA MET A 682 -2.76 -1.51 5.79
C MET A 682 -3.27 -1.81 7.20
N HIS A 683 -3.86 -0.82 7.86
CA HIS A 683 -4.38 -0.89 9.23
C HIS A 683 -5.90 -0.98 9.25
N LEU A 684 -6.45 -1.83 10.13
CA LEU A 684 -7.89 -1.92 10.41
C LEU A 684 -8.16 -1.52 11.87
N HIS A 685 -9.01 -0.52 12.06
CA HIS A 685 -9.40 -0.07 13.40
C HIS A 685 -10.29 -1.10 14.11
N GLY A 686 -10.16 -1.17 15.44
CA GLY A 686 -11.05 -1.93 16.34
C GLY A 686 -10.99 -3.45 16.20
N HIS A 687 -10.15 -4.00 15.33
CA HIS A 687 -10.07 -5.44 15.08
C HIS A 687 -8.61 -5.87 14.90
N ASP A 688 -8.27 -7.00 15.51
CA ASP A 688 -7.14 -7.79 15.04
C ASP A 688 -7.64 -8.75 13.96
N PHE A 689 -6.78 -9.02 12.99
CA PHE A 689 -6.97 -9.99 11.92
C PHE A 689 -5.85 -11.04 11.94
N ARG A 690 -6.19 -12.26 11.50
CA ARG A 690 -5.22 -13.30 11.18
C ARG A 690 -4.51 -12.93 9.89
N VAL A 691 -3.19 -12.95 9.86
CA VAL A 691 -2.43 -12.93 8.59
C VAL A 691 -2.23 -14.36 8.11
N VAL A 692 -2.90 -14.74 7.03
CA VAL A 692 -2.90 -16.13 6.56
C VAL A 692 -1.53 -16.51 6.00
N ASN A 693 -0.86 -17.42 6.71
CA ASN A 693 0.47 -17.91 6.39
C ASN A 693 0.56 -19.44 6.52
N SER A 694 1.74 -20.02 6.30
CA SER A 694 1.98 -21.47 6.39
C SER A 694 1.81 -22.07 7.79
N GLN A 695 1.64 -21.25 8.83
CA GLN A 695 1.42 -21.73 10.20
C GLN A 695 -0.01 -22.27 10.44
N GLY A 696 -0.92 -22.09 9.47
CA GLY A 696 -2.27 -22.66 9.47
C GLY A 696 -3.13 -22.19 10.65
N ASP A 697 -3.58 -23.11 11.50
CA ASP A 697 -4.35 -22.78 12.73
C ASP A 697 -3.63 -21.78 13.65
N TYR A 698 -2.30 -21.65 13.52
CA TYR A 698 -1.44 -20.80 14.34
C TYR A 698 -0.91 -19.56 13.59
N SER A 699 -1.56 -19.14 12.51
CA SER A 699 -1.26 -17.85 11.88
C SER A 699 -1.32 -16.69 12.89
N PRO A 700 -0.42 -15.70 12.80
CA PRO A 700 -0.33 -14.60 13.75
C PRO A 700 -1.56 -13.68 13.68
N MET A 701 -1.91 -13.07 14.81
CA MET A 701 -2.86 -11.96 14.88
C MET A 701 -2.11 -10.64 14.80
N LYS A 702 -2.58 -9.73 13.95
CA LYS A 702 -2.05 -8.38 13.74
C LYS A 702 -3.22 -7.41 13.51
N ASN A 703 -3.01 -6.12 13.68
CA ASN A 703 -4.00 -5.08 13.30
C ASN A 703 -3.50 -4.22 12.13
N ILE A 704 -2.27 -4.45 11.69
CA ILE A 704 -1.69 -3.81 10.52
C ILE A 704 -0.83 -4.82 9.75
N ILE A 705 -0.78 -4.70 8.42
CA ILE A 705 0.03 -5.57 7.56
C ILE A 705 0.69 -4.75 6.46
N ASP A 706 2.01 -4.89 6.32
CA ASP A 706 2.76 -4.23 5.25
C ASP A 706 2.81 -5.08 3.98
N ILE A 707 2.26 -4.53 2.91
CA ILE A 707 2.10 -5.22 1.62
C ILE A 707 3.10 -4.65 0.62
N MET A 708 4.09 -5.45 0.22
CA MET A 708 5.13 -5.06 -0.75
C MET A 708 4.59 -4.94 -2.17
N PRO A 709 5.33 -4.26 -3.08
CA PRO A 709 5.00 -4.27 -4.51
C PRO A 709 4.82 -5.69 -5.05
N MET A 710 3.77 -5.91 -5.86
CA MET A 710 3.33 -7.21 -6.42
C MET A 710 2.83 -8.23 -5.40
N GLU A 711 2.90 -7.92 -4.12
CA GLU A 711 2.54 -8.89 -3.10
C GLU A 711 1.03 -9.11 -3.05
N ARG A 712 0.66 -10.36 -2.79
CA ARG A 712 -0.72 -10.76 -2.51
C ARG A 712 -0.81 -11.40 -1.14
N ASP A 713 -1.33 -10.64 -0.19
CA ASP A 713 -1.55 -11.10 1.16
C ASP A 713 -3.04 -11.28 1.46
N THR A 714 -3.32 -12.19 2.38
CA THR A 714 -4.69 -12.50 2.81
C THR A 714 -4.80 -12.31 4.31
N ILE A 715 -5.78 -11.52 4.73
CA ILE A 715 -6.13 -11.34 6.14
C ILE A 715 -7.54 -11.87 6.40
N GLU A 716 -7.78 -12.33 7.62
CA GLU A 716 -9.09 -12.82 8.05
C GLU A 716 -9.47 -12.23 9.41
N PHE A 717 -10.67 -11.66 9.52
CA PHE A 717 -11.19 -11.21 10.81
C PHE A 717 -12.65 -11.58 10.98
N ALA A 718 -13.06 -11.73 12.24
CA ALA A 718 -14.46 -11.93 12.59
C ALA A 718 -15.08 -10.57 12.92
N ALA A 719 -16.26 -10.29 12.38
CA ALA A 719 -17.01 -9.08 12.68
C ALA A 719 -17.68 -9.20 14.07
N THR A 720 -16.90 -9.02 15.13
CA THR A 720 -17.33 -9.25 16.53
C THR A 720 -17.78 -7.99 17.25
N GLU A 721 -17.40 -6.81 16.76
CA GLU A 721 -17.67 -5.56 17.44
C GLU A 721 -19.17 -5.25 17.55
N PRO A 722 -19.59 -4.50 18.59
CA PRO A 722 -21.00 -4.26 18.86
C PRO A 722 -21.71 -3.42 17.79
N GLY A 723 -20.96 -2.67 16.98
CA GLY A 723 -21.47 -1.84 15.89
C GLY A 723 -20.48 -0.73 15.53
N GLY A 724 -20.92 0.19 14.67
CA GLY A 724 -20.19 1.40 14.33
C GLY A 724 -19.46 1.36 12.98
N ASP A 725 -18.70 2.42 12.74
CA ASP A 725 -17.92 2.64 11.51
C ASP A 725 -16.41 2.53 11.82
N TRP A 726 -15.72 1.60 11.17
CA TRP A 726 -14.31 1.30 11.40
C TRP A 726 -13.48 1.64 10.17
N PHE A 727 -12.42 2.43 10.36
CA PHE A 727 -11.57 2.86 9.27
C PHE A 727 -10.55 1.78 8.90
N PHE A 728 -10.33 1.60 7.59
CA PHE A 728 -9.35 0.69 7.03
C PHE A 728 -8.50 1.44 6.02
N HIS A 729 -7.24 1.68 6.31
CA HIS A 729 -6.43 2.60 5.50
C HIS A 729 -4.95 2.25 5.46
N CYS A 730 -4.25 2.81 4.47
CA CYS A 730 -2.78 2.80 4.45
C CYS A 730 -2.28 3.76 5.54
N HIS A 731 -1.30 3.34 6.33
CA HIS A 731 -0.76 4.12 7.45
C HIS A 731 0.45 4.98 7.08
N ILE A 732 0.86 4.99 5.80
CA ILE A 732 1.64 6.12 5.29
C ILE A 732 0.71 7.34 5.27
N LEU A 733 0.97 8.31 6.14
CA LEU A 733 0.12 9.49 6.39
C LEU A 733 -0.30 10.16 5.08
N TYR A 734 0.66 10.39 4.18
CA TYR A 734 0.38 11.05 2.91
C TYR A 734 -0.43 10.20 1.92
N HIS A 735 -0.38 8.86 2.01
CA HIS A 735 -1.25 7.98 1.23
C HIS A 735 -2.68 8.01 1.77
N MET A 736 -2.85 7.98 3.09
CA MET A 736 -4.15 8.14 3.75
C MET A 736 -4.80 9.47 3.33
N MET A 737 -4.07 10.58 3.46
CA MET A 737 -4.53 11.91 3.09
C MET A 737 -4.77 12.06 1.58
N SER A 738 -4.18 11.20 0.75
CA SER A 738 -4.47 11.15 -0.69
C SER A 738 -5.66 10.24 -1.04
N GLY A 739 -6.24 9.56 -0.04
CA GLY A 739 -7.51 8.83 -0.15
C GLY A 739 -7.41 7.31 -0.09
N MET A 740 -6.28 6.74 0.34
CA MET A 740 -6.09 5.28 0.38
C MET A 740 -6.75 4.64 1.60
N GLY A 741 -8.06 4.43 1.52
CA GLY A 741 -8.81 3.73 2.57
C GLY A 741 -10.23 3.34 2.21
N ARG A 742 -10.90 2.70 3.17
CA ARG A 742 -12.30 2.26 3.17
C ARG A 742 -12.88 2.40 4.58
N VAL A 743 -14.20 2.39 4.66
CA VAL A 743 -14.93 2.35 5.93
C VAL A 743 -15.74 1.06 5.97
N PHE A 744 -15.47 0.21 6.95
CA PHE A 744 -16.33 -0.92 7.29
C PHE A 744 -17.43 -0.45 8.25
N SER A 745 -18.67 -0.84 8.01
CA SER A 745 -19.82 -0.38 8.79
C SER A 745 -20.70 -1.55 9.17
N TYR A 746 -20.97 -1.72 10.46
CA TYR A 746 -21.87 -2.77 10.92
C TYR A 746 -23.32 -2.45 10.53
N GLU A 747 -24.00 -3.41 9.93
CA GLU A 747 -25.44 -3.37 9.73
C GLU A 747 -26.16 -3.19 11.08
N ASP A 748 -27.28 -2.47 11.06
CA ASP A 748 -28.09 -2.18 12.25
C ASP A 748 -27.33 -1.47 13.39
N SER A 749 -26.21 -0.81 13.09
CA SER A 749 -25.49 0.02 14.06
C SER A 749 -26.40 1.11 14.62
N PRO A 750 -26.39 1.35 15.94
CA PRO A 750 -27.08 2.49 16.51
C PRO A 750 -26.49 3.79 15.94
N ALA A 751 -27.31 4.84 15.88
CA ALA A 751 -26.81 6.15 15.49
C ALA A 751 -25.73 6.60 16.49
N ASN A 752 -24.58 7.01 15.98
CA ASN A 752 -23.49 7.50 16.82
C ASN A 752 -23.81 8.92 17.33
N PRO A 753 -24.03 9.12 18.64
CA PRO A 753 -24.35 10.44 19.19
C PRO A 753 -23.20 11.45 19.06
N GLU A 754 -21.97 10.98 18.92
CA GLU A 754 -20.77 11.84 18.74
C GLU A 754 -20.71 12.46 17.34
N ILE A 755 -21.55 12.01 16.40
CA ILE A 755 -21.71 12.58 15.06
C ILE A 755 -23.00 13.41 15.00
N THR A 756 -22.86 14.70 15.23
CA THR A 756 -24.00 15.63 15.34
C THR A 756 -24.70 15.92 14.01
N ASP A 757 -23.96 15.95 12.89
CA ASP A 757 -24.50 16.08 11.53
C ASP A 757 -23.75 15.17 10.55
N VAL A 758 -24.43 14.12 10.09
CA VAL A 758 -23.87 13.11 9.17
C VAL A 758 -23.42 13.70 7.82
N LYS A 759 -24.08 14.75 7.31
CA LYS A 759 -23.70 15.38 6.03
C LYS A 759 -22.48 16.27 6.19
N VAL A 760 -22.31 16.91 7.35
CA VAL A 760 -21.10 17.68 7.68
C VAL A 760 -19.95 16.72 7.92
N ALA A 761 -20.17 15.68 8.72
CA ALA A 761 -19.18 14.63 8.97
C ALA A 761 -18.70 13.98 7.67
N ARG A 762 -19.61 13.52 6.80
CA ARG A 762 -19.20 12.95 5.49
C ARG A 762 -18.43 13.96 4.63
N ARG A 763 -18.73 15.26 4.71
CA ARG A 763 -17.96 16.30 4.00
C ARG A 763 -16.57 16.51 4.60
N GLY A 764 -16.45 16.46 5.93
CA GLY A 764 -15.19 16.55 6.66
C GLY A 764 -14.26 15.39 6.33
N LEU A 765 -14.74 14.14 6.46
CA LEU A 765 -13.95 12.95 6.10
C LEU A 765 -13.52 12.98 4.63
N ASN A 766 -14.41 13.36 3.73
CA ASN A 766 -14.09 13.47 2.30
C ASN A 766 -13.18 14.66 1.97
N SER A 767 -12.89 15.57 2.91
CA SER A 767 -12.10 16.76 2.62
C SER A 767 -10.62 16.44 2.44
N ASP A 768 -10.12 15.40 3.11
CA ASP A 768 -8.73 14.96 3.06
C ASP A 768 -8.28 14.68 1.61
N ASP A 769 -9.01 13.82 0.89
CA ASP A 769 -8.67 13.47 -0.50
C ASP A 769 -9.23 14.44 -1.56
N ARG A 770 -10.06 15.43 -1.16
CA ARG A 770 -10.65 16.42 -2.08
C ARG A 770 -9.97 17.77 -2.07
N GLU A 771 -9.03 17.98 -1.15
CA GLU A 771 -8.28 19.23 -1.03
C GLU A 771 -7.66 19.65 -2.37
N PHE A 772 -7.86 20.92 -2.73
CA PHE A 772 -7.21 21.52 -3.88
C PHE A 772 -5.85 22.09 -3.47
N HIS A 773 -4.82 21.74 -4.23
CA HIS A 773 -3.47 22.24 -4.04
C HIS A 773 -3.14 23.26 -5.13
N LEU A 774 -2.78 24.47 -4.70
CA LEU A 774 -2.30 25.53 -5.58
C LEU A 774 -0.79 25.39 -5.78
N MET A 775 -0.36 25.35 -7.03
CA MET A 775 1.03 25.34 -7.46
C MET A 775 1.23 26.51 -8.43
N ALA A 776 2.41 27.10 -8.41
CA ALA A 776 2.73 28.18 -9.34
C ALA A 776 4.21 28.17 -9.69
N GLU A 777 4.50 28.35 -10.97
CA GLU A 777 5.83 28.53 -11.50
C GLU A 777 5.89 29.84 -12.29
N ASN A 778 6.95 30.63 -12.11
CA ASN A 778 7.10 31.89 -12.84
C ASN A 778 8.58 32.20 -13.10
N ASP A 779 8.94 32.39 -14.36
CA ASP A 779 10.26 32.72 -14.86
C ASP A 779 10.34 34.19 -15.24
N PHE A 780 11.28 34.90 -14.61
CA PHE A 780 11.64 36.27 -14.97
C PHE A 780 12.86 36.23 -15.89
N ALA A 781 12.60 36.15 -17.20
CA ALA A 781 13.63 35.99 -18.22
C ALA A 781 13.94 37.30 -18.97
N THR A 782 15.11 37.36 -19.59
CA THR A 782 15.55 38.55 -20.35
C THR A 782 14.66 38.88 -21.56
N ASN A 783 13.91 37.92 -22.07
CA ASN A 783 13.04 38.05 -23.25
C ASN A 783 11.54 38.19 -22.91
N GLY A 784 11.14 37.92 -21.66
CA GLY A 784 9.75 37.99 -21.22
C GLY A 784 9.52 37.36 -19.84
N ASN A 785 8.26 37.21 -19.46
CA ASN A 785 7.82 36.48 -18.28
C ASN A 785 6.97 35.28 -18.69
N ASP A 786 7.43 34.09 -18.32
CA ASP A 786 6.69 32.85 -18.54
C ASP A 786 6.19 32.33 -17.20
N GLY A 787 5.01 31.76 -17.15
CA GLY A 787 4.57 31.10 -15.93
C GLY A 787 3.36 30.22 -16.10
N MET A 788 3.09 29.47 -15.04
CA MET A 788 1.94 28.61 -14.90
C MET A 788 1.42 28.71 -13.48
N ALA A 789 0.11 28.75 -13.32
CA ALA A 789 -0.57 28.48 -12.07
C ALA A 789 -1.47 27.25 -12.24
N MET A 790 -1.43 26.33 -11.30
CA MET A 790 -2.22 25.10 -11.32
C MET A 790 -2.95 24.94 -10.00
N LEU A 791 -4.26 24.69 -10.06
CA LEU A 791 -5.09 24.29 -8.94
C LEU A 791 -5.64 22.90 -9.21
N ALA A 792 -5.18 21.91 -8.44
CA ALA A 792 -5.50 20.51 -8.73
C ALA A 792 -5.83 19.70 -7.48
N ASN A 793 -6.65 18.67 -7.64
CA ASN A 793 -6.92 17.67 -6.62
C ASN A 793 -6.83 16.25 -7.23
N THR A 794 -7.41 15.26 -6.55
CA THR A 794 -7.40 13.84 -6.96
C THR A 794 -7.80 13.60 -8.41
N ARG A 795 -8.76 14.36 -8.96
CA ARG A 795 -9.27 14.14 -10.33
C ARG A 795 -9.38 15.39 -11.18
N TRP A 796 -9.41 16.58 -10.59
CA TRP A 796 -9.55 17.84 -11.33
C TRP A 796 -8.23 18.57 -11.44
N ASN A 797 -8.06 19.24 -12.57
CA ASN A 797 -6.93 20.12 -12.83
C ASN A 797 -7.41 21.41 -13.48
N ILE A 798 -7.03 22.54 -12.90
CA ILE A 798 -7.25 23.87 -13.45
C ILE A 798 -5.88 24.50 -13.64
N THR A 799 -5.44 24.63 -14.87
CA THR A 799 -4.11 25.18 -15.20
C THR A 799 -4.30 26.46 -15.99
N SER A 800 -3.53 27.50 -15.68
CA SER A 800 -3.42 28.73 -16.45
C SER A 800 -1.96 29.00 -16.72
N GLU A 801 -1.57 28.97 -17.98
CA GLU A 801 -0.22 29.27 -18.47
C GLU A 801 -0.22 30.69 -19.06
N TRP A 802 0.92 31.36 -19.00
CA TRP A 802 1.11 32.65 -19.66
C TRP A 802 2.53 32.82 -20.17
N ARG A 803 2.63 33.61 -21.24
CA ARG A 803 3.88 34.09 -21.84
C ARG A 803 3.70 35.58 -22.13
N LEU A 804 4.41 36.41 -21.39
CA LEU A 804 4.24 37.87 -21.40
C LEU A 804 5.54 38.51 -21.86
N GLY A 805 5.59 38.95 -23.11
CA GLY A 805 6.68 39.73 -23.64
C GLY A 805 6.79 41.11 -23.00
N TYR A 806 8.01 41.66 -22.90
CA TYR A 806 8.22 43.02 -22.38
C TYR A 806 7.89 44.14 -23.38
N ASN A 807 7.49 43.78 -24.60
CA ASN A 807 7.08 44.72 -25.63
C ASN A 807 5.96 44.11 -26.48
N ASP A 808 5.18 44.96 -27.16
CA ASP A 808 4.04 44.52 -27.96
C ASP A 808 4.42 43.63 -29.16
N MET A 809 5.70 43.66 -29.59
CA MET A 809 6.21 42.78 -30.65
C MET A 809 6.47 41.35 -30.17
N HIS A 810 6.71 41.14 -28.86
CA HIS A 810 6.89 39.83 -28.24
C HIS A 810 5.54 39.18 -27.87
N GLY A 811 4.49 39.99 -27.73
CA GLY A 811 3.11 39.52 -27.49
C GLY A 811 2.81 39.15 -26.03
N TYR A 812 1.53 38.99 -25.73
CA TYR A 812 1.01 38.51 -24.45
C TYR A 812 0.05 37.36 -24.73
N GLU A 813 0.31 36.20 -24.15
CA GLU A 813 -0.49 35.00 -24.33
C GLU A 813 -0.85 34.41 -22.96
N SER A 814 -2.08 33.90 -22.84
CA SER A 814 -2.50 33.11 -21.70
C SER A 814 -3.48 32.01 -22.14
N GLU A 815 -3.23 30.81 -21.66
CA GLU A 815 -4.02 29.62 -21.95
C GLU A 815 -4.50 29.00 -20.65
N THR A 816 -5.80 28.83 -20.50
CA THR A 816 -6.41 28.27 -19.29
C THR A 816 -7.17 27.00 -19.64
N HIS A 817 -6.88 25.91 -18.93
CA HIS A 817 -7.48 24.61 -19.11
C HIS A 817 -8.16 24.14 -17.83
N ILE A 818 -9.42 23.70 -17.93
CA ILE A 818 -10.16 23.06 -16.84
C ILE A 818 -10.45 21.62 -17.28
N GLY A 819 -9.74 20.67 -16.69
CA GLY A 819 -9.77 19.26 -17.07
C GLY A 819 -10.06 18.31 -15.92
N ARG A 820 -10.49 17.10 -16.28
CA ARG A 820 -10.69 15.99 -15.34
C ARG A 820 -9.93 14.76 -15.79
N TYR A 821 -9.06 14.24 -14.93
CA TYR A 821 -8.32 13.01 -15.15
C TYR A 821 -9.23 11.77 -15.12
N ILE A 822 -8.93 10.81 -16.01
CA ILE A 822 -9.64 9.54 -16.15
C ILE A 822 -8.67 8.37 -16.04
N GLY A 823 -9.10 7.32 -15.34
CA GLY A 823 -8.36 6.08 -15.17
C GLY A 823 -7.38 6.10 -14.00
N ARG A 824 -6.79 4.94 -13.70
CA ARG A 824 -5.87 4.73 -12.57
C ARG A 824 -4.61 5.55 -12.70
N MET A 825 -3.91 5.41 -13.82
CA MET A 825 -2.67 6.12 -14.09
C MET A 825 -2.87 7.58 -14.51
N GLN A 826 -4.13 8.03 -14.64
CA GLN A 826 -4.51 9.40 -15.00
C GLN A 826 -3.82 9.95 -16.26
N TRP A 827 -3.52 9.10 -17.24
CA TRP A 827 -2.86 9.53 -18.48
C TRP A 827 -3.79 10.28 -19.42
N PHE A 828 -5.10 10.20 -19.25
CA PHE A 828 -6.07 10.86 -20.12
C PHE A 828 -6.83 11.94 -19.37
N MET A 829 -6.89 13.14 -19.92
CA MET A 829 -7.58 14.30 -19.35
C MET A 829 -8.33 15.07 -20.44
N PRO A 830 -9.65 14.87 -20.61
CA PRO A 830 -10.49 15.82 -21.34
C PRO A 830 -10.56 17.16 -20.60
N PHE A 831 -10.61 18.25 -21.35
CA PHE A 831 -10.68 19.61 -20.80
C PHE A 831 -11.50 20.57 -21.67
N VAL A 832 -11.91 21.68 -21.04
CA VAL A 832 -12.35 22.90 -21.72
C VAL A 832 -11.25 23.94 -21.58
N GLY A 833 -10.90 24.60 -22.68
CA GLY A 833 -9.83 25.59 -22.72
C GLY A 833 -10.34 26.99 -23.03
N PHE A 834 -9.54 27.98 -22.63
CA PHE A 834 -9.69 29.38 -23.00
C PHE A 834 -8.31 29.94 -23.33
N ASP A 835 -8.15 30.43 -24.56
CA ASP A 835 -6.93 31.02 -25.10
C ASP A 835 -7.15 32.53 -25.30
N TYR A 836 -6.28 33.34 -24.73
CA TYR A 836 -6.22 34.79 -24.96
C TYR A 836 -4.83 35.17 -25.45
N ARG A 837 -4.75 35.88 -26.57
CA ARG A 837 -3.49 36.34 -27.15
C ARG A 837 -3.62 37.75 -27.69
N TYR A 838 -2.56 38.54 -27.54
CA TYR A 838 -2.42 39.85 -28.15
C TYR A 838 -0.97 40.07 -28.60
N ARG A 839 -0.77 40.47 -29.85
CA ARG A 839 0.54 40.86 -30.39
C ARG A 839 0.34 41.97 -31.40
N LYS A 840 1.32 42.85 -31.58
CA LYS A 840 1.26 43.89 -32.61
C LYS A 840 2.28 43.58 -33.69
N MET A 841 1.87 42.86 -34.74
CA MET A 841 2.72 42.68 -35.92
C MET A 841 2.56 43.88 -36.86
N GLY A 842 3.68 44.36 -37.42
CA GLY A 842 3.65 45.38 -38.45
C GLY A 842 3.21 44.74 -39.78
N HIS A 843 2.00 45.07 -40.23
CA HIS A 843 1.32 44.62 -41.47
C HIS A 843 0.69 43.21 -41.44
N GLU A 844 -0.41 43.08 -42.21
CA GLU A 844 -1.39 41.99 -42.34
C GLU A 844 -0.78 40.61 -42.70
N GLU A 845 0.06 40.03 -41.84
CA GLU A 845 0.56 38.67 -42.02
C GLU A 845 -0.38 37.67 -41.34
N SER A 846 -1.17 36.98 -42.16
CA SER A 846 -1.89 35.77 -41.75
C SER A 846 -0.93 34.58 -41.79
N GLU A 847 -0.55 34.06 -40.63
CA GLU A 847 0.19 32.81 -40.56
C GLU A 847 -0.75 31.62 -40.74
N LYS A 848 -0.29 30.63 -41.50
CA LYS A 848 -1.00 29.36 -41.69
C LYS A 848 -0.39 28.31 -40.80
N ASN A 849 -1.22 27.64 -40.02
CA ASN A 849 -0.79 26.46 -39.27
C ASN A 849 -0.48 25.29 -40.23
N LEU A 850 -0.02 24.15 -39.71
CA LEU A 850 0.31 22.96 -40.50
C LEU A 850 -0.87 22.43 -41.35
N PHE A 851 -2.12 22.78 -40.99
CA PHE A 851 -3.34 22.42 -41.72
C PHE A 851 -3.79 23.48 -42.74
N GLY A 852 -3.03 24.56 -42.90
CA GLY A 852 -3.38 25.66 -43.79
C GLY A 852 -4.46 26.59 -43.23
N GLN A 853 -4.85 26.43 -41.97
CA GLN A 853 -5.82 27.28 -41.28
C GLN A 853 -5.18 28.63 -40.96
N VAL A 854 -5.92 29.71 -41.20
CA VAL A 854 -5.45 31.08 -40.95
C VAL A 854 -5.65 31.40 -39.48
N ASN A 855 -4.55 31.73 -38.80
CA ASN A 855 -4.56 32.17 -37.42
C ASN A 855 -4.21 33.67 -37.37
N THR A 856 -5.07 34.50 -36.78
CA THR A 856 -4.82 35.93 -36.60
C THR A 856 -4.05 36.15 -35.29
N LYS A 857 -2.75 36.44 -35.38
CA LYS A 857 -1.89 36.66 -34.20
C LYS A 857 -2.16 37.99 -33.45
N ASP A 858 -2.91 38.93 -34.02
CA ASP A 858 -3.01 40.28 -33.44
C ASP A 858 -3.88 40.35 -32.16
N LYS A 859 -5.07 39.73 -32.19
CA LYS A 859 -5.95 39.64 -31.02
C LYS A 859 -6.82 38.40 -31.11
N ARG A 860 -6.67 37.48 -30.16
CA ARG A 860 -7.40 36.22 -30.07
C ARG A 860 -8.00 36.08 -28.68
N ALA A 861 -9.26 35.65 -28.63
CA ALA A 861 -9.93 35.25 -27.41
C ALA A 861 -10.86 34.09 -27.78
N GLN A 862 -10.44 32.86 -27.49
CA GLN A 862 -11.12 31.67 -27.98
C GLN A 862 -11.36 30.65 -26.89
N PHE A 863 -12.55 30.07 -26.92
CA PHE A 863 -12.89 28.83 -26.22
C PHE A 863 -12.53 27.60 -27.04
N SER A 864 -12.16 26.54 -26.33
CA SER A 864 -11.83 25.26 -26.94
C SER A 864 -12.35 24.08 -26.13
N ILE A 865 -12.41 22.94 -26.80
CA ILE A 865 -12.59 21.64 -26.17
C ILE A 865 -11.43 20.77 -26.65
N GLY A 866 -10.79 20.07 -25.73
CA GLY A 866 -9.64 19.25 -26.05
C GLY A 866 -9.45 18.09 -25.10
N ALA A 867 -8.37 17.36 -25.33
CA ALA A 867 -7.90 16.34 -24.42
C ALA A 867 -6.37 16.25 -24.44
N ALA A 868 -5.80 15.96 -23.28
CA ALA A 868 -4.40 15.62 -23.12
C ALA A 868 -4.25 14.12 -22.86
N TYR A 869 -3.22 13.51 -23.45
CA TYR A 869 -2.84 12.12 -23.23
C TYR A 869 -1.32 11.98 -23.02
N THR A 870 -0.91 11.30 -21.94
CA THR A 870 0.51 10.99 -21.69
C THR A 870 0.96 9.78 -22.52
N LEU A 871 1.79 10.04 -23.52
CA LEU A 871 2.46 9.05 -24.38
C LEU A 871 3.66 8.40 -23.66
N PRO A 872 4.24 7.32 -24.23
CA PRO A 872 5.56 6.83 -23.83
C PRO A 872 6.59 7.97 -23.74
N MET A 873 7.64 7.79 -22.92
CA MET A 873 8.62 8.84 -22.59
C MET A 873 8.03 10.01 -21.79
N LEU A 874 6.87 9.79 -21.16
CA LEU A 874 6.13 10.79 -20.38
C LEU A 874 5.80 12.08 -21.19
N VAL A 875 5.76 11.97 -22.52
CA VAL A 875 5.43 13.08 -23.42
C VAL A 875 3.93 13.31 -23.40
N THR A 876 3.49 14.55 -23.16
CA THR A 876 2.08 14.91 -23.23
C THR A 876 1.72 15.27 -24.66
N PHE A 877 0.74 14.55 -25.21
CA PHE A 877 0.06 14.91 -26.45
C PHE A 877 -1.24 15.62 -26.11
N GLN A 878 -1.40 16.85 -26.59
CA GLN A 878 -2.62 17.64 -26.45
C GLN A 878 -3.24 17.84 -27.83
N GLY A 879 -4.54 17.54 -27.95
CA GLY A 879 -5.35 17.85 -29.12
C GLY A 879 -6.51 18.75 -28.71
N GLU A 880 -6.75 19.79 -29.49
CA GLU A 880 -7.66 20.86 -29.12
C GLU A 880 -8.39 21.41 -30.35
N VAL A 881 -9.69 21.67 -30.19
CA VAL A 881 -10.56 22.25 -31.22
C VAL A 881 -11.15 23.55 -30.68
N TYR A 882 -10.90 24.63 -31.38
CA TYR A 882 -11.41 25.96 -31.06
C TYR A 882 -12.79 26.19 -31.68
N HIS A 883 -13.59 27.09 -31.10
CA HIS A 883 -14.95 27.36 -31.59
C HIS A 883 -15.02 27.96 -33.00
N ASP A 884 -13.91 28.47 -33.54
CA ASP A 884 -13.79 28.96 -34.92
C ASP A 884 -13.50 27.82 -35.93
N GLY A 885 -13.37 26.57 -35.44
CA GLY A 885 -13.08 25.38 -36.23
C GLY A 885 -11.58 25.08 -36.38
N ASN A 886 -10.70 25.90 -35.80
CA ASN A 886 -9.27 25.64 -35.82
C ASN A 886 -8.91 24.46 -34.93
N VAL A 887 -7.94 23.66 -35.37
CA VAL A 887 -7.47 22.47 -34.66
C VAL A 887 -5.98 22.62 -34.35
N ARG A 888 -5.62 22.40 -33.10
CA ARG A 888 -4.23 22.42 -32.64
C ARG A 888 -3.84 21.08 -32.04
N PHE A 889 -2.67 20.60 -32.45
CA PHE A 889 -1.99 19.51 -31.75
C PHE A 889 -0.66 20.02 -31.18
N GLN A 890 -0.34 19.56 -29.97
CA GLN A 890 0.86 19.90 -29.25
C GLN A 890 1.51 18.65 -28.67
N LEU A 891 2.82 18.57 -28.75
CA LEU A 891 3.64 17.62 -28.01
C LEU A 891 4.53 18.42 -27.06
N MET A 892 4.54 18.02 -25.79
CA MET A 892 5.41 18.64 -24.80
C MET A 892 5.96 17.61 -23.83
N ARG A 893 7.17 17.87 -23.33
CA ARG A 893 7.72 17.17 -22.19
C ARG A 893 8.50 18.18 -21.36
N GLU A 894 8.17 18.22 -20.08
CA GLU A 894 8.89 19.00 -19.09
C GLU A 894 9.65 18.07 -18.14
N ASP A 895 10.57 18.63 -17.37
CA ASP A 895 11.28 17.92 -16.30
C ASP A 895 12.03 16.64 -16.71
N ILE A 896 12.68 16.64 -17.87
CA ILE A 896 13.59 15.55 -18.26
C ILE A 896 14.86 15.63 -17.39
N PRO A 897 15.18 14.62 -16.55
CA PRO A 897 16.30 14.71 -15.60
C PRO A 897 17.64 14.44 -16.29
N ILE A 898 18.26 15.50 -16.83
CA ILE A 898 19.57 15.41 -17.51
C ILE A 898 20.69 15.11 -16.51
N SER A 899 20.69 15.79 -15.37
CA SER A 899 21.59 15.52 -14.24
C SER A 899 20.83 15.64 -12.92
N SER A 900 21.50 15.43 -11.77
CA SER A 900 20.87 15.61 -10.45
C SER A 900 20.05 16.90 -10.35
N ARG A 901 20.56 18.03 -10.88
CA ARG A 901 19.92 19.35 -10.77
C ARG A 901 19.54 20.02 -12.09
N ILE A 902 19.91 19.45 -13.23
CA ILE A 902 19.55 19.99 -14.56
C ILE A 902 18.32 19.25 -15.08
N ARG A 903 17.31 20.02 -15.47
CA ARG A 903 16.12 19.56 -16.18
C ARG A 903 16.10 20.12 -17.58
N ALA A 904 15.62 19.34 -18.54
CA ALA A 904 15.34 19.81 -19.89
C ALA A 904 13.84 19.75 -20.16
N GLY A 905 13.37 20.63 -21.03
CA GLY A 905 11.99 20.64 -21.50
C GLY A 905 11.91 21.00 -22.98
N PHE A 906 10.82 20.57 -23.62
CA PHE A 906 10.46 21.00 -24.96
C PHE A 906 8.95 21.07 -25.14
N MET A 907 8.54 21.92 -26.09
CA MET A 907 7.17 21.99 -26.61
C MET A 907 7.24 22.23 -28.12
N ILE A 908 6.38 21.56 -28.88
CA ILE A 908 6.18 21.80 -30.31
C ILE A 908 4.68 21.70 -30.63
N ASN A 909 4.16 22.58 -31.48
CA ASN A 909 2.75 22.53 -31.87
C ASN A 909 2.52 22.75 -33.38
N THR A 910 1.28 22.51 -33.83
CA THR A 910 0.89 22.63 -35.24
C THR A 910 0.80 24.06 -35.75
N ASP A 911 0.88 25.05 -34.86
CA ASP A 911 0.95 26.47 -35.22
C ASP A 911 2.39 26.91 -35.53
N ARG A 912 3.33 25.94 -35.58
CA ARG A 912 4.77 26.12 -35.79
C ARG A 912 5.49 26.81 -34.64
N GLU A 913 4.87 26.83 -33.46
CA GLU A 913 5.52 27.30 -32.24
C GLU A 913 6.35 26.15 -31.65
N TYR A 914 7.53 26.49 -31.16
CA TYR A 914 8.39 25.54 -30.49
C TYR A 914 9.23 26.21 -29.40
N MET A 915 9.44 25.46 -28.32
CA MET A 915 10.23 25.85 -27.17
C MET A 915 11.19 24.73 -26.80
N ALA A 916 12.39 25.10 -26.37
CA ALA A 916 13.30 24.19 -25.67
C ALA A 916 13.95 24.93 -24.50
N ASP A 917 14.07 24.27 -23.35
CA ASP A 917 14.65 24.88 -22.16
C ASP A 917 15.56 23.93 -21.36
N LEU A 918 16.44 24.56 -20.59
CA LEU A 918 17.29 23.95 -19.58
C LEU A 918 17.12 24.71 -18.26
N ARG A 919 16.73 23.99 -17.22
CA ARG A 919 16.47 24.51 -15.88
C ARG A 919 17.48 23.92 -14.89
N TYR A 920 18.17 24.77 -14.14
CA TYR A 920 19.07 24.37 -13.06
C TYR A 920 18.47 24.68 -11.70
N ILE A 921 18.18 23.65 -10.91
CA ILE A 921 17.53 23.76 -9.60
C ILE A 921 18.56 24.21 -8.54
N LEU A 922 18.46 25.47 -8.12
CA LEU A 922 19.32 26.05 -7.08
C LEU A 922 18.89 25.61 -5.69
N ALA A 923 17.60 25.77 -5.40
CA ALA A 923 16.97 25.48 -4.13
C ALA A 923 15.52 25.02 -4.33
N LYS A 924 14.84 24.67 -3.25
CA LYS A 924 13.48 24.13 -3.28
C LYS A 924 12.43 24.95 -4.06
N ASN A 925 12.64 26.27 -4.17
CA ASN A 925 11.72 27.22 -4.80
C ASN A 925 12.40 28.08 -5.89
N PHE A 926 13.68 27.84 -6.17
CA PHE A 926 14.47 28.73 -7.03
C PHE A 926 15.24 27.89 -8.03
N SER A 927 15.15 28.28 -9.30
CA SER A 927 15.95 27.72 -10.38
C SER A 927 16.37 28.81 -11.35
N THR A 928 17.45 28.58 -12.09
CA THR A 928 17.80 29.42 -13.24
C THR A 928 17.39 28.68 -14.49
N ARG A 929 16.75 29.37 -15.43
CA ARG A 929 16.27 28.79 -16.68
C ARG A 929 16.95 29.47 -17.87
N VAL A 930 17.34 28.66 -18.85
CA VAL A 930 17.76 29.12 -20.16
C VAL A 930 16.81 28.49 -21.16
N HIS A 931 16.17 29.29 -21.98
CA HIS A 931 15.19 28.78 -22.94
C HIS A 931 15.33 29.48 -24.29
N TYR A 932 14.83 28.82 -25.32
CA TYR A 932 14.56 29.42 -26.61
C TYR A 932 13.10 29.18 -26.93
N ASP A 933 12.40 30.24 -27.30
CA ASP A 933 11.01 30.24 -27.73
C ASP A 933 10.95 30.81 -29.16
N SER A 934 10.14 30.21 -30.04
CA SER A 934 10.03 30.64 -31.44
C SER A 934 9.53 32.08 -31.60
N ASP A 935 8.69 32.56 -30.68
CA ASP A 935 8.10 33.89 -30.73
C ASP A 935 8.88 34.92 -29.91
N MET A 936 9.47 34.51 -28.77
CA MET A 936 10.22 35.40 -27.87
C MET A 936 11.75 35.31 -27.99
N GLY A 937 12.27 34.34 -28.75
CA GLY A 937 13.71 34.14 -28.93
C GLY A 937 14.41 33.57 -27.70
N PHE A 938 15.70 33.90 -27.54
CA PHE A 938 16.53 33.37 -26.46
C PHE A 938 16.34 34.12 -25.14
N GLY A 939 16.09 33.37 -24.06
CA GLY A 939 15.87 33.87 -22.72
C GLY A 939 16.80 33.24 -21.69
N VAL A 940 17.25 34.05 -20.74
CA VAL A 940 17.87 33.58 -19.50
C VAL A 940 17.12 34.22 -18.34
N GLY A 941 16.68 33.43 -17.37
CA GLY A 941 15.83 33.89 -16.29
C GLY A 941 16.04 33.22 -14.95
N LEU A 942 15.45 33.85 -13.94
CA LEU A 942 15.30 33.28 -12.61
C LEU A 942 13.85 32.83 -12.44
N MET A 943 13.68 31.55 -12.18
CA MET A 943 12.39 30.89 -12.06
C MET A 943 12.07 30.56 -10.60
N LEU A 944 10.88 31.00 -10.18
CA LEU A 944 10.30 30.76 -8.87
C LEU A 944 9.27 29.64 -8.95
N ASN A 945 9.35 28.68 -8.03
CA ASN A 945 8.41 27.55 -7.94
C ASN A 945 7.79 27.52 -6.54
N TYR A 946 6.47 27.34 -6.46
CA TYR A 946 5.69 27.31 -5.21
C TYR A 946 4.97 25.98 -4.95
#